data_AF-A0A957XE86-F1
#
_entry.id   AF-A0A957XE86-F1
#
_cell.length_a   1.000
_cell.length_b   1.000
_cell.length_c   1.000
_cell.angle_alpha   90.00
_cell.angle_beta   90.00
_cell.angle_gamma   90.00
#
_symmetry.space_group_name_H-M   'P 1'
#
loop_
_entity.id
_entity.type
_entity.pdbx_description
1 polymer ?
#
loop_
_entity_poly.entity_id
_entity_poly.type
_entity_poly.pdbx_seq_one_letter_code
_entity_poly.pdbx_strand_id
1 'polypeptide(L)'
;RLPTEAEWEVAARGSEGRLFPWGDDFRAVELPRSGTYKVGGKPTNQSPFGIFDIAGNVWEWVSDPYAPLTHTDYKVLRGGSNDFLKDMAYRLQGDPSQPTMVASAGIRCAADEVNIVGNQTELAENVFLEDSFGDPGSGWPILATGNYLFGYHPPDFYHVEVSDPEDSTAVSRPPNFTDVTVEAEVQVDNTDTAEGDFRYGLTVRRTSEDEYYAFTISSRSGSWSVLKSTPNGIEVLDEGPVGTLQGFAPQGFTPSASDNLRVDATGSSLEFSINNELVSQVSDSDYPSGEVGFYVENFDEPRAHIHYDSLVIREVEMIAEDAGNATSDADILFQDTFDDPESGWQEEDLEDDPYRVGYHPPAYYHVEVSDPEDILTATRGDSFDDASTEADIFVDFTDTEDGNFRYGLMLRRQSEDEYYAFTVSSRSSTWAILKQTPDGLEQLAEGEVDSLTGFAPPGFSPSTSDKLRVDANGSDFVFYVNNKPMVRIQDDTYASGEIGFFVQTFDESLAHVHYDSLIVRKVDPAAIEEIPLTTAAVDEEEDTISIEAEASTEEETPLETEEVASAEPATVVEEAETVSETVTQAASFNSNPQKDMVEIPAGSFLMGSNTGEPDETPEHEVYVDSFYMDIYEISNAQYRACVQAGGCTQNQLVDSASISNYRDDPAYDNYPSLGITWDQSVAYCQWAGKRLPTEAEWEYAAGGPDNFTFPWGNDFVAEYSAAVDDEVQPVDAYATDSSPFGLRQMGGNVGEWVEDIYDANFYANSPAENPLNTVGDPNQRLHRGGTFGSTDASYYTTSRRFPRDRADSKVWIGARCAMDK
;
A
#
# COMPACT_ATOMS: atom_id res chain seq x y z
N ARG A 1 -37.66 -11.81 13.80
CA ARG A 1 -38.71 -12.63 14.48
C ARG A 1 -38.07 -13.38 15.66
N LEU A 2 -38.82 -13.99 16.59
CA LEU A 2 -38.20 -14.97 17.51
C LEU A 2 -37.79 -16.21 16.70
N PRO A 3 -36.70 -16.92 17.06
CA PRO A 3 -36.39 -18.22 16.48
C PRO A 3 -37.51 -19.22 16.79
N THR A 4 -37.63 -20.24 15.97
CA THR A 4 -38.36 -21.46 16.32
C THR A 4 -37.56 -22.28 17.33
N GLU A 5 -38.21 -23.20 18.06
CA GLU A 5 -37.57 -24.14 18.98
C GLU A 5 -36.47 -24.94 18.27
N ALA A 6 -36.72 -25.35 17.02
CA ALA A 6 -35.78 -26.10 16.20
C ALA A 6 -34.58 -25.26 15.76
N GLU A 7 -34.81 -24.04 15.26
CA GLU A 7 -33.73 -23.11 14.88
C GLU A 7 -32.84 -22.79 16.08
N TRP A 8 -33.45 -22.52 17.23
CA TRP A 8 -32.73 -22.26 18.48
C TRP A 8 -31.89 -23.48 18.90
N GLU A 9 -32.46 -24.69 18.81
CA GLU A 9 -31.78 -25.92 19.23
C GLU A 9 -30.56 -26.24 18.37
N VAL A 10 -30.70 -26.12 17.05
CA VAL A 10 -29.57 -26.28 16.13
C VAL A 10 -28.52 -25.23 16.44
N ALA A 11 -28.92 -23.96 16.57
CA ALA A 11 -28.02 -22.87 16.93
C ALA A 11 -27.23 -23.14 18.22
N ALA A 12 -27.83 -23.79 19.23
CA ALA A 12 -27.16 -24.08 20.48
C ALA A 12 -26.28 -25.34 20.46
N ARG A 13 -26.63 -26.36 19.67
CA ARG A 13 -26.06 -27.71 19.76
C ARG A 13 -25.23 -28.14 18.56
N GLY A 14 -25.27 -27.36 17.47
CA GLY A 14 -24.76 -27.78 16.18
C GLY A 14 -25.62 -28.87 15.53
N SER A 15 -25.30 -29.21 14.28
CA SER A 15 -25.94 -30.31 13.53
C SER A 15 -25.65 -31.69 14.12
N GLU A 16 -24.58 -31.80 14.93
CA GLU A 16 -24.14 -33.03 15.60
C GLU A 16 -24.95 -33.36 16.86
N GLY A 17 -25.69 -32.40 17.40
CA GLY A 17 -26.55 -32.61 18.58
C GLY A 17 -25.78 -32.70 19.91
N ARG A 18 -24.80 -31.83 20.13
CA ARG A 18 -24.02 -31.73 21.39
C ARG A 18 -24.92 -31.45 22.59
N LEU A 19 -24.53 -31.86 23.81
CA LEU A 19 -25.33 -31.56 25.01
C LEU A 19 -25.25 -30.08 25.43
N PHE A 20 -24.11 -29.43 25.22
CA PHE A 20 -23.86 -28.01 25.50
C PHE A 20 -23.20 -27.32 24.29
N PRO A 21 -23.19 -25.97 24.23
CA PRO A 21 -22.55 -25.22 23.14
C PRO A 21 -21.08 -25.64 22.92
N TRP A 22 -20.39 -25.88 24.04
CA TRP A 22 -18.98 -26.27 24.11
C TRP A 22 -18.73 -27.79 24.13
N GLY A 23 -19.73 -28.63 23.84
CA GLY A 23 -19.61 -30.10 23.79
C GLY A 23 -20.40 -30.83 24.87
N ASP A 24 -20.02 -32.08 25.17
CA ASP A 24 -20.84 -32.96 26.01
C ASP A 24 -20.49 -32.94 27.50
N ASP A 25 -19.36 -32.34 27.88
CA ASP A 25 -18.98 -32.15 29.29
C ASP A 25 -19.43 -30.80 29.82
N PHE A 26 -20.44 -30.81 30.68
CA PHE A 26 -20.92 -29.63 31.40
C PHE A 26 -19.83 -28.85 32.12
N ARG A 27 -18.76 -29.52 32.60
CA ARG A 27 -17.72 -28.89 33.44
C ARG A 27 -16.64 -28.17 32.64
N ALA A 28 -16.65 -28.25 31.32
CA ALA A 28 -15.64 -27.61 30.48
C ALA A 28 -15.70 -26.07 30.54
N VAL A 29 -16.84 -25.49 30.93
CA VAL A 29 -17.02 -24.02 31.03
C VAL A 29 -17.53 -23.63 32.41
N GLU A 30 -16.86 -22.65 33.03
CA GLU A 30 -17.29 -22.08 34.31
C GLU A 30 -18.29 -20.94 34.09
N LEU A 31 -19.56 -21.23 34.38
CA LEU A 31 -20.64 -20.24 34.36
C LEU A 31 -20.93 -19.68 35.75
N PRO A 32 -21.19 -18.37 35.87
CA PRO A 32 -21.49 -17.74 37.16
C PRO A 32 -22.77 -18.34 37.75
N ARG A 33 -22.70 -18.71 39.03
CA ARG A 33 -23.81 -19.36 39.75
C ARG A 33 -24.90 -18.40 40.25
N SER A 34 -24.73 -17.10 40.01
CA SER A 34 -25.68 -16.05 40.41
C SER A 34 -25.41 -14.75 39.65
N GLY A 35 -26.47 -14.07 39.22
CA GLY A 35 -26.38 -12.80 38.48
C GLY A 35 -26.17 -13.03 36.98
N THR A 36 -26.57 -12.07 36.17
CA THR A 36 -26.25 -12.06 34.74
C THR A 36 -24.82 -11.56 34.55
N TYR A 37 -24.22 -11.86 33.40
CA TYR A 37 -22.93 -11.33 33.01
C TYR A 37 -23.03 -10.58 31.67
N LYS A 38 -22.00 -9.79 31.32
CA LYS A 38 -21.98 -8.97 30.10
C LYS A 38 -22.19 -9.86 28.88
N VAL A 39 -23.05 -9.43 27.95
CA VAL A 39 -23.23 -10.10 26.65
C VAL A 39 -21.88 -10.17 25.93
N GLY A 40 -21.51 -11.35 25.42
CA GLY A 40 -20.20 -11.64 24.83
C GLY A 40 -19.07 -11.82 25.85
N GLY A 41 -19.33 -11.64 27.15
CA GLY A 41 -18.29 -11.66 28.20
C GLY A 41 -17.76 -13.05 28.56
N LYS A 42 -18.24 -14.11 27.89
CA LYS A 42 -17.79 -15.51 28.06
C LYS A 42 -17.57 -16.17 26.70
N PRO A 43 -16.40 -15.96 26.06
CA PRO A 43 -16.07 -16.56 24.77
C PRO A 43 -16.13 -18.09 24.77
N THR A 44 -15.81 -18.73 25.89
CA THR A 44 -15.91 -20.19 26.05
C THR A 44 -17.35 -20.72 26.06
N ASN A 45 -18.36 -19.85 26.09
CA ASN A 45 -19.79 -20.19 26.01
C ASN A 45 -20.36 -19.99 24.59
N GLN A 46 -19.51 -19.98 23.57
CA GLN A 46 -19.97 -19.93 22.18
C GLN A 46 -20.55 -21.27 21.73
N SER A 47 -21.61 -21.21 20.93
CA SER A 47 -22.12 -22.36 20.17
C SER A 47 -21.18 -22.74 19.03
N PRO A 48 -21.39 -23.92 18.39
CA PRO A 48 -20.64 -24.31 17.20
C PRO A 48 -20.79 -23.35 16.01
N PHE A 49 -21.75 -22.43 16.06
CA PHE A 49 -21.98 -21.38 15.07
C PHE A 49 -21.54 -20.00 15.56
N GLY A 50 -20.63 -19.92 16.55
CA GLY A 50 -20.10 -18.66 17.09
C GLY A 50 -21.06 -17.86 17.97
N ILE A 51 -22.30 -18.34 18.16
CA ILE A 51 -23.30 -17.56 18.91
C ILE A 51 -23.03 -17.58 20.41
N PHE A 52 -22.87 -16.38 20.99
CA PHE A 52 -22.59 -16.18 22.41
C PHE A 52 -23.83 -16.38 23.30
N ASP A 53 -23.54 -16.73 24.56
CA ASP A 53 -24.47 -16.67 25.71
C ASP A 53 -25.75 -17.47 25.56
N ILE A 54 -25.73 -18.49 24.70
CA ILE A 54 -26.89 -19.33 24.43
C ILE A 54 -27.18 -20.31 25.58
N ALA A 55 -26.24 -20.50 26.50
CA ALA A 55 -26.39 -21.34 27.69
C ALA A 55 -26.13 -20.57 29.00
N GLY A 56 -27.09 -20.58 29.93
CA GLY A 56 -26.83 -20.25 31.35
C GLY A 56 -26.65 -18.78 31.71
N ASN A 57 -26.94 -17.82 30.83
CA ASN A 57 -27.05 -16.40 31.22
C ASN A 57 -28.51 -16.09 31.64
N VAL A 58 -29.42 -16.16 30.67
CA VAL A 58 -30.87 -15.99 30.85
C VAL A 58 -31.61 -17.06 30.05
N TRP A 59 -32.85 -17.36 30.44
CA TRP A 59 -33.74 -18.12 29.56
C TRP A 59 -34.08 -17.33 28.31
N GLU A 60 -34.39 -17.99 27.21
CA GLU A 60 -34.76 -17.28 25.98
C GLU A 60 -36.08 -17.79 25.39
N TRP A 61 -36.96 -16.85 25.06
CA TRP A 61 -38.23 -17.17 24.41
C TRP A 61 -38.03 -17.57 22.95
N VAL A 62 -38.66 -18.67 22.56
CA VAL A 62 -38.82 -19.06 21.15
C VAL A 62 -40.28 -18.87 20.70
N SER A 63 -40.50 -18.85 19.39
CA SER A 63 -41.82 -18.57 18.80
C SER A 63 -42.84 -19.70 19.05
N ASP A 64 -42.36 -20.94 19.19
CA ASP A 64 -43.17 -22.14 19.34
C ASP A 64 -44.04 -22.16 20.61
N PRO A 65 -45.30 -22.62 20.49
CA PRO A 65 -46.14 -22.90 21.66
C PRO A 65 -45.68 -24.17 22.38
N TYR A 66 -45.85 -24.22 23.70
CA TYR A 66 -45.54 -25.43 24.47
C TYR A 66 -46.63 -26.50 24.28
N ALA A 67 -46.30 -27.62 23.61
CA ALA A 67 -47.24 -28.72 23.29
C ALA A 67 -47.02 -29.97 24.19
N PRO A 68 -48.09 -30.75 24.55
CA PRO A 68 -49.39 -30.81 23.86
C PRO A 68 -50.61 -30.28 24.67
N LEU A 69 -51.29 -29.28 24.07
CA LEU A 69 -52.76 -29.13 23.98
C LEU A 69 -53.63 -28.97 25.24
N THR A 70 -53.19 -28.32 26.31
CA THR A 70 -54.15 -27.86 27.36
C THR A 70 -54.16 -26.36 27.63
N HIS A 71 -53.09 -25.65 27.30
CA HIS A 71 -53.00 -24.21 27.55
C HIS A 71 -52.24 -23.55 26.39
N THR A 72 -52.96 -22.85 25.51
CA THR A 72 -52.40 -22.15 24.34
C THR A 72 -51.53 -20.94 24.69
N ASP A 73 -51.55 -20.54 25.95
CA ASP A 73 -50.91 -19.31 26.43
C ASP A 73 -49.45 -19.53 26.86
N TYR A 74 -49.00 -20.79 26.97
CA TYR A 74 -47.62 -21.10 27.34
C TYR A 74 -46.71 -21.18 26.12
N LYS A 75 -45.50 -20.65 26.27
CA LYS A 75 -44.43 -20.64 25.28
C LYS A 75 -43.23 -21.46 25.77
N VAL A 76 -42.38 -21.81 24.83
CA VAL A 76 -41.15 -22.54 25.11
C VAL A 76 -40.04 -21.56 25.49
N LEU A 77 -39.30 -21.88 26.56
CA LEU A 77 -38.06 -21.24 26.96
C LEU A 77 -36.88 -22.21 26.78
N ARG A 78 -35.75 -21.68 26.33
CA ARG A 78 -34.51 -22.43 26.04
C ARG A 78 -33.29 -21.81 26.72
N GLY A 79 -32.15 -22.50 26.71
CA GLY A 79 -30.85 -21.98 27.16
C GLY A 79 -30.52 -22.09 28.65
N GLY A 80 -31.52 -22.00 29.53
CA GLY A 80 -31.30 -22.01 30.98
C GLY A 80 -30.78 -20.67 31.51
N SER A 81 -31.11 -20.36 32.77
CA SER A 81 -30.63 -19.16 33.46
C SER A 81 -29.40 -19.45 34.31
N ASN A 82 -28.73 -18.39 34.75
CA ASN A 82 -27.61 -18.40 35.71
C ASN A 82 -27.82 -19.27 36.97
N ASP A 83 -29.05 -19.49 37.40
CA ASP A 83 -29.43 -20.29 38.56
C ASP A 83 -30.02 -21.67 38.20
N PHE A 84 -30.29 -21.93 36.92
CA PHE A 84 -30.81 -23.20 36.43
C PHE A 84 -30.35 -23.48 34.99
N LEU A 85 -29.35 -24.34 34.86
CA LEU A 85 -28.83 -24.81 33.57
C LEU A 85 -28.92 -26.34 33.46
N LYS A 86 -29.35 -26.80 32.28
CA LYS A 86 -29.39 -28.21 31.83
C LYS A 86 -28.79 -28.29 30.43
N ASP A 87 -28.78 -29.47 29.82
CA ASP A 87 -28.44 -29.63 28.41
C ASP A 87 -29.31 -28.74 27.51
N MET A 88 -28.78 -28.41 26.33
CA MET A 88 -29.41 -27.51 25.36
C MET A 88 -30.61 -28.12 24.64
N ALA A 89 -30.91 -29.41 24.88
CA ALA A 89 -32.15 -30.03 24.44
C ALA A 89 -33.30 -29.75 25.43
N TYR A 90 -32.98 -29.30 26.64
CA TYR A 90 -33.97 -28.98 27.65
C TYR A 90 -34.86 -27.81 27.23
N ARG A 91 -36.16 -27.97 27.46
CA ARG A 91 -37.17 -26.93 27.24
C ARG A 91 -37.97 -26.69 28.50
N LEU A 92 -38.18 -25.42 28.82
CA LEU A 92 -39.01 -25.00 29.95
C LEU A 92 -40.35 -24.46 29.45
N GLN A 93 -41.41 -24.82 30.16
CA GLN A 93 -42.73 -24.23 29.95
C GLN A 93 -42.79 -22.86 30.64
N GLY A 94 -43.01 -21.79 29.89
CA GLY A 94 -43.14 -20.43 30.42
C GLY A 94 -44.50 -19.80 30.10
N ASP A 95 -45.11 -19.15 31.09
CA ASP A 95 -46.27 -18.27 30.91
C ASP A 95 -45.75 -16.83 30.76
N PRO A 96 -45.86 -16.20 29.58
CA PRO A 96 -45.35 -14.85 29.33
C PRO A 96 -46.00 -13.77 30.22
N SER A 97 -47.11 -14.07 30.89
CA SER A 97 -47.79 -13.15 31.81
C SER A 97 -47.25 -13.21 33.26
N GLN A 98 -46.41 -14.19 33.59
CA GLN A 98 -45.87 -14.37 34.96
C GLN A 98 -44.62 -13.51 35.18
N PRO A 99 -44.64 -12.53 36.11
CA PRO A 99 -43.52 -11.61 36.32
C PRO A 99 -42.20 -12.29 36.70
N THR A 100 -42.26 -13.41 37.43
CA THR A 100 -41.07 -14.16 37.86
C THR A 100 -40.37 -14.85 36.69
N MET A 101 -41.11 -15.30 35.67
CA MET A 101 -40.52 -15.90 34.47
C MET A 101 -39.92 -14.82 33.56
N VAL A 102 -40.61 -13.69 33.42
CA VAL A 102 -40.14 -12.55 32.62
C VAL A 102 -38.87 -11.93 33.21
N ALA A 103 -38.70 -11.96 34.53
CA ALA A 103 -37.50 -11.41 35.19
C ALA A 103 -36.20 -12.18 34.90
N SER A 104 -36.28 -13.44 34.48
CA SER A 104 -35.11 -14.29 34.16
C SER A 104 -35.06 -14.71 32.69
N ALA A 105 -35.90 -14.12 31.84
CA ALA A 105 -36.02 -14.46 30.43
C ALA A 105 -35.69 -13.26 29.53
N GLY A 106 -34.80 -13.48 28.57
CA GLY A 106 -34.50 -12.60 27.45
C GLY A 106 -35.12 -13.09 26.15
N ILE A 107 -34.68 -12.46 25.07
CA ILE A 107 -35.06 -12.81 23.70
C ILE A 107 -33.81 -12.81 22.83
N ARG A 108 -33.91 -13.56 21.74
CA ARG A 108 -33.03 -13.42 20.58
C ARG A 108 -33.84 -13.38 19.30
N CYS A 109 -33.29 -12.73 18.30
CA CYS A 109 -33.94 -12.57 17.01
C CYS A 109 -33.37 -13.57 16.00
N ALA A 110 -34.25 -14.16 15.20
CA ALA A 110 -33.94 -14.88 13.98
C ALA A 110 -34.51 -14.13 12.78
N ALA A 111 -33.85 -14.25 11.64
CA ALA A 111 -34.29 -13.76 10.34
C ALA A 111 -34.17 -14.90 9.33
N ASP A 112 -35.15 -15.01 8.41
CA ASP A 112 -35.15 -16.02 7.35
C ASP A 112 -34.11 -15.69 6.26
N GLU A 113 -33.87 -14.39 6.05
CA GLU A 113 -32.79 -13.79 5.26
C GLU A 113 -32.39 -12.52 6.01
N VAL A 114 -31.09 -12.31 6.24
CA VAL A 114 -30.60 -11.05 6.80
C VAL A 114 -30.35 -10.11 5.62
N ASN A 115 -31.35 -9.30 5.25
CA ASN A 115 -31.04 -8.03 4.61
C ASN A 115 -30.41 -7.16 5.69
N ILE A 116 -29.09 -7.17 5.78
CA ILE A 116 -28.33 -6.32 6.70
C ILE A 116 -28.53 -4.89 6.23
N VAL A 117 -29.60 -4.25 6.70
CA VAL A 117 -29.68 -2.79 6.75
C VAL A 117 -28.87 -2.37 7.96
N GLY A 118 -27.56 -2.51 7.83
CA GLY A 118 -26.56 -2.14 8.82
C GLY A 118 -25.52 -1.32 8.10
N ASN A 119 -25.82 -0.04 7.92
CA ASN A 119 -24.89 1.02 7.54
C ASN A 119 -23.78 0.65 6.55
N GLN A 120 -24.11 -0.13 5.51
CA GLN A 120 -23.30 -0.13 4.30
C GLN A 120 -23.49 1.27 3.70
N THR A 121 -22.42 2.05 3.73
CA THR A 121 -22.08 2.88 2.58
C THR A 121 -22.44 2.05 1.35
N GLU A 122 -23.27 2.56 0.44
CA GLU A 122 -23.56 1.84 -0.82
C GLU A 122 -22.22 1.29 -1.34
N LEU A 123 -22.05 -0.04 -1.31
CA LEU A 123 -20.91 -0.65 -1.98
C LEU A 123 -20.96 -0.12 -3.41
N ALA A 124 -19.81 0.30 -3.93
CA ALA A 124 -19.73 0.76 -5.31
C ALA A 124 -20.36 -0.30 -6.23
N GLU A 125 -20.96 0.10 -7.36
CA GLU A 125 -21.76 -0.79 -8.23
C GLU A 125 -21.02 -2.08 -8.67
N ASN A 126 -19.69 -2.14 -8.48
CA ASN A 126 -18.79 -3.21 -8.92
C ASN A 126 -18.19 -4.05 -7.77
N VAL A 127 -18.51 -3.80 -6.50
CA VAL A 127 -17.94 -4.57 -5.36
C VAL A 127 -18.90 -5.70 -4.95
N PHE A 128 -18.44 -6.95 -5.03
CA PHE A 128 -19.22 -8.13 -4.63
C PHE A 128 -19.16 -8.40 -3.13
N LEU A 129 -17.99 -8.18 -2.51
CA LEU A 129 -17.74 -8.35 -1.09
C LEU A 129 -16.65 -7.38 -0.63
N GLU A 130 -16.84 -6.76 0.52
CA GLU A 130 -15.80 -6.05 1.27
C GLU A 130 -15.92 -6.49 2.73
N ASP A 131 -14.81 -6.94 3.31
CA ASP A 131 -14.77 -7.52 4.65
C ASP A 131 -13.51 -7.03 5.38
N SER A 132 -13.70 -6.19 6.40
CA SER A 132 -12.63 -5.75 7.30
C SER A 132 -12.45 -6.68 8.51
N PHE A 133 -13.13 -7.83 8.50
CA PHE A 133 -13.11 -8.85 9.56
C PHE A 133 -13.45 -8.38 10.98
N GLY A 134 -13.89 -7.13 11.16
CA GLY A 134 -14.40 -6.62 12.43
C GLY A 134 -15.76 -7.19 12.84
N ASP A 135 -16.49 -7.83 11.90
CA ASP A 135 -17.76 -8.52 12.16
C ASP A 135 -17.62 -10.04 12.01
N PRO A 136 -17.60 -10.81 13.11
CA PRO A 136 -17.62 -12.28 13.08
C PRO A 136 -18.85 -12.89 12.37
N GLY A 137 -19.85 -12.08 12.03
CA GLY A 137 -21.01 -12.46 11.22
C GLY A 137 -20.77 -12.44 9.71
N SER A 138 -19.59 -12.05 9.23
CA SER A 138 -19.32 -11.89 7.80
C SER A 138 -19.26 -13.20 7.01
N GLY A 139 -19.21 -14.35 7.69
CA GLY A 139 -19.50 -15.66 7.10
C GLY A 139 -18.28 -16.53 6.79
N TRP A 140 -17.10 -16.17 7.30
CA TRP A 140 -15.90 -16.99 7.20
C TRP A 140 -15.97 -18.20 8.15
N PRO A 141 -15.39 -19.35 7.76
CA PRO A 141 -15.31 -20.52 8.63
C PRO A 141 -14.62 -20.22 9.96
N ILE A 142 -15.06 -20.83 11.05
CA ILE A 142 -14.37 -20.78 12.35
C ILE A 142 -14.06 -22.21 12.76
N LEU A 143 -12.79 -22.52 12.94
CA LEU A 143 -12.32 -23.85 13.34
C LEU A 143 -11.22 -23.70 14.38
N ALA A 144 -11.29 -24.52 15.44
CA ALA A 144 -10.28 -24.60 16.48
C ALA A 144 -10.08 -26.08 16.85
N THR A 145 -9.55 -26.88 15.92
CA THR A 145 -9.40 -28.32 16.12
C THR A 145 -8.11 -28.87 15.52
N GLY A 146 -7.36 -29.63 16.30
CA GLY A 146 -6.14 -30.29 15.82
C GLY A 146 -5.06 -29.27 15.50
N ASN A 147 -4.54 -29.33 14.27
CA ASN A 147 -3.43 -28.54 13.77
C ASN A 147 -3.86 -27.20 13.16
N TYR A 148 -5.17 -26.98 13.02
CA TYR A 148 -5.73 -25.84 12.31
C TYR A 148 -6.57 -24.99 13.26
N LEU A 149 -6.25 -23.70 13.29
CA LEU A 149 -7.01 -22.69 14.00
C LEU A 149 -7.26 -21.50 13.06
N PHE A 150 -8.51 -21.23 12.72
CA PHE A 150 -8.87 -20.05 11.96
C PHE A 150 -10.19 -19.46 12.44
N GLY A 151 -10.29 -18.13 12.42
CA GLY A 151 -11.44 -17.41 12.96
C GLY A 151 -11.18 -15.91 13.10
N TYR A 152 -12.08 -15.23 13.80
CA TYR A 152 -12.01 -13.78 14.02
C TYR A 152 -11.37 -13.45 15.35
N HIS A 153 -10.45 -12.49 15.37
CA HIS A 153 -9.86 -11.99 16.60
C HIS A 153 -10.19 -10.50 16.80
N PRO A 154 -11.00 -10.13 17.82
CA PRO A 154 -11.34 -8.72 18.03
C PRO A 154 -10.21 -7.89 18.66
N PRO A 155 -10.02 -6.63 18.23
CA PRO A 155 -10.58 -6.04 17.02
C PRO A 155 -9.60 -6.26 15.84
N ASP A 156 -10.14 -6.45 14.63
CA ASP A 156 -9.50 -6.05 13.36
C ASP A 156 -8.78 -7.09 12.46
N PHE A 157 -8.94 -8.41 12.60
CA PHE A 157 -8.50 -9.36 11.55
C PHE A 157 -9.15 -10.76 11.60
N TYR A 158 -9.06 -11.48 10.48
CA TYR A 158 -9.30 -12.92 10.39
C TYR A 158 -7.96 -13.64 10.35
N HIS A 159 -7.76 -14.62 11.24
CA HIS A 159 -6.48 -15.32 11.34
C HIS A 159 -6.56 -16.75 10.81
N VAL A 160 -5.46 -17.24 10.26
CA VAL A 160 -5.26 -18.64 9.86
C VAL A 160 -3.94 -19.14 10.45
N GLU A 161 -4.04 -20.19 11.26
CA GLU A 161 -2.91 -20.84 11.92
C GLU A 161 -2.81 -22.31 11.52
N VAL A 162 -1.59 -22.73 11.19
CA VAL A 162 -1.20 -24.13 10.97
C VAL A 162 -0.07 -24.46 11.95
N SER A 163 -0.26 -25.46 12.80
CA SER A 163 0.68 -25.78 13.88
C SER A 163 1.67 -26.91 13.58
N ASP A 164 1.36 -27.82 12.66
CA ASP A 164 2.22 -28.97 12.34
C ASP A 164 3.18 -28.66 11.15
N PRO A 165 4.38 -29.25 11.15
CA PRO A 165 5.33 -29.16 10.04
C PRO A 165 4.83 -29.93 8.81
N GLU A 166 5.18 -29.48 7.60
CA GLU A 166 4.80 -30.10 6.32
C GLU A 166 3.27 -30.24 6.15
N ASP A 167 2.49 -29.32 6.73
CA ASP A 167 1.03 -29.30 6.71
C ASP A 167 0.52 -27.99 6.07
N SER A 168 -0.66 -28.03 5.46
CA SER A 168 -1.27 -26.88 4.79
C SER A 168 -2.78 -26.85 4.92
N THR A 169 -3.36 -25.68 4.73
CA THR A 169 -4.82 -25.51 4.72
C THR A 169 -5.24 -24.42 3.73
N ALA A 170 -6.40 -24.63 3.12
CA ALA A 170 -7.11 -23.65 2.32
C ALA A 170 -8.50 -23.42 2.93
N VAL A 171 -8.81 -22.18 3.30
CA VAL A 171 -10.11 -21.79 3.86
C VAL A 171 -10.82 -20.81 2.94
N SER A 172 -12.07 -21.09 2.57
CA SER A 172 -12.83 -20.32 1.59
C SER A 172 -14.26 -20.12 2.06
N ARG A 173 -14.96 -19.20 1.38
CA ARG A 173 -16.40 -19.00 1.57
C ARG A 173 -17.15 -18.88 0.25
N PRO A 174 -18.43 -19.30 0.20
CA PRO A 174 -19.33 -18.94 -0.90
C PRO A 174 -19.52 -17.42 -1.04
N PRO A 175 -19.93 -16.93 -2.23
CA PRO A 175 -20.31 -17.67 -3.43
C PRO A 175 -19.12 -18.04 -4.33
N ASN A 176 -19.40 -18.72 -5.45
CA ASN A 176 -18.41 -18.97 -6.50
C ASN A 176 -18.30 -17.78 -7.44
N PHE A 177 -17.07 -17.45 -7.85
CA PHE A 177 -16.75 -16.39 -8.80
C PHE A 177 -16.09 -16.98 -10.05
N THR A 178 -16.37 -16.41 -11.22
CA THR A 178 -15.72 -16.74 -12.50
C THR A 178 -14.62 -15.74 -12.81
N ASP A 179 -15.04 -14.51 -13.10
CA ASP A 179 -14.19 -13.37 -13.40
C ASP A 179 -14.26 -12.41 -12.21
N VAL A 180 -13.12 -12.16 -11.57
CA VAL A 180 -13.08 -11.45 -10.30
C VAL A 180 -11.70 -10.86 -10.01
N THR A 181 -11.68 -9.67 -9.40
CA THR A 181 -10.50 -9.14 -8.70
C THR A 181 -10.65 -9.45 -7.21
N VAL A 182 -9.62 -10.07 -6.63
CA VAL A 182 -9.52 -10.36 -5.20
C VAL A 182 -8.32 -9.64 -4.64
N GLU A 183 -8.52 -8.79 -3.64
CA GLU A 183 -7.45 -8.05 -2.96
C GLU A 183 -7.55 -8.28 -1.45
N ALA A 184 -6.43 -8.58 -0.81
CA ALA A 184 -6.35 -8.76 0.63
C ALA A 184 -5.09 -8.16 1.22
N GLU A 185 -5.24 -7.46 2.33
CA GLU A 185 -4.12 -7.05 3.18
C GLU A 185 -3.77 -8.18 4.14
N VAL A 186 -2.53 -8.64 4.10
CA VAL A 186 -2.06 -9.82 4.83
C VAL A 186 -0.82 -9.49 5.66
N GLN A 187 -0.81 -9.94 6.91
CA GLN A 187 0.28 -9.72 7.86
C GLN A 187 0.67 -11.03 8.56
N VAL A 188 1.96 -11.22 8.84
CA VAL A 188 2.46 -12.31 9.70
C VAL A 188 2.46 -11.85 11.15
N ASP A 189 1.83 -12.63 12.04
CA ASP A 189 1.99 -12.43 13.48
C ASP A 189 3.33 -13.01 13.96
N ASN A 190 4.31 -12.12 14.08
CA ASN A 190 5.65 -12.48 14.53
C ASN A 190 5.72 -12.86 16.02
N THR A 191 4.70 -12.56 16.82
CA THR A 191 4.71 -12.89 18.26
C THR A 191 4.38 -14.35 18.52
N ASP A 192 3.54 -14.92 17.67
CA ASP A 192 3.03 -16.28 17.79
C ASP A 192 3.61 -17.26 16.75
N THR A 193 4.37 -16.74 15.77
CA THR A 193 5.02 -17.54 14.72
C THR A 193 6.41 -18.06 15.10
N ALA A 194 6.58 -19.38 15.17
CA ALA A 194 7.82 -20.05 15.56
C ALA A 194 8.93 -20.08 14.46
N GLU A 195 10.13 -20.57 14.77
CA GLU A 195 11.24 -20.69 13.80
C GLU A 195 10.97 -21.78 12.74
N GLY A 196 11.04 -21.44 11.44
CA GLY A 196 10.87 -22.35 10.31
C GLY A 196 10.26 -21.63 9.09
N ASP A 197 10.43 -22.16 7.87
CA ASP A 197 9.87 -21.56 6.65
C ASP A 197 8.39 -21.94 6.45
N PHE A 198 7.60 -21.00 5.92
CA PHE A 198 6.17 -21.15 5.65
C PHE A 198 5.75 -20.19 4.54
N ARG A 199 4.63 -20.47 3.88
CA ARG A 199 4.02 -19.56 2.91
C ARG A 199 2.54 -19.35 3.18
N TYR A 200 2.02 -18.21 2.76
CA TYR A 200 0.63 -17.81 2.96
C TYR A 200 0.14 -16.96 1.80
N GLY A 201 -1.18 -16.84 1.62
CA GLY A 201 -1.74 -15.96 0.62
C GLY A 201 -3.21 -16.23 0.30
N LEU A 202 -3.60 -16.10 -0.96
CA LEU A 202 -4.99 -16.15 -1.43
C LEU A 202 -5.27 -17.44 -2.19
N THR A 203 -6.50 -17.95 -2.09
CA THR A 203 -7.02 -18.99 -2.99
C THR A 203 -8.13 -18.41 -3.85
N VAL A 204 -8.14 -18.79 -5.12
CA VAL A 204 -9.20 -18.44 -6.06
C VAL A 204 -9.71 -19.68 -6.77
N ARG A 205 -10.97 -19.60 -7.19
CA ARG A 205 -11.67 -20.65 -7.94
C ARG A 205 -11.65 -22.01 -7.26
N ARG A 206 -11.76 -22.03 -5.93
CA ARG A 206 -11.82 -23.27 -5.16
C ARG A 206 -13.14 -24.01 -5.38
N THR A 207 -13.06 -25.23 -5.89
CA THR A 207 -14.24 -26.06 -6.18
C THR A 207 -14.38 -27.24 -5.23
N SER A 208 -13.27 -27.70 -4.66
CA SER A 208 -13.21 -28.77 -3.67
C SER A 208 -12.01 -28.60 -2.74
N GLU A 209 -11.76 -29.59 -1.88
CA GLU A 209 -10.63 -29.57 -0.95
C GLU A 209 -9.27 -29.60 -1.66
N ASP A 210 -9.19 -30.22 -2.84
CA ASP A 210 -7.94 -30.46 -3.58
C ASP A 210 -7.95 -29.81 -4.99
N GLU A 211 -8.86 -28.87 -5.28
CA GLU A 211 -9.03 -28.25 -6.60
C GLU A 211 -9.22 -26.74 -6.48
N TYR A 212 -8.13 -25.99 -6.60
CA TYR A 212 -8.06 -24.52 -6.53
C TYR A 212 -6.73 -24.01 -7.08
N TYR A 213 -6.66 -22.70 -7.37
CA TYR A 213 -5.40 -21.99 -7.50
C TYR A 213 -5.07 -21.26 -6.20
N ALA A 214 -3.78 -21.14 -5.87
CA ALA A 214 -3.32 -20.34 -4.75
C ALA A 214 -2.17 -19.44 -5.16
N PHE A 215 -2.26 -18.16 -4.78
CA PHE A 215 -1.17 -17.20 -4.88
C PHE A 215 -0.59 -16.99 -3.49
N THR A 216 0.71 -17.26 -3.35
CA THR A 216 1.35 -17.36 -2.04
C THR A 216 2.65 -16.59 -2.01
N ILE A 217 2.97 -16.05 -0.85
CA ILE A 217 4.27 -15.46 -0.53
C ILE A 217 4.87 -16.22 0.65
N SER A 218 6.19 -16.38 0.64
CA SER A 218 6.97 -16.68 1.84
C SER A 218 7.82 -15.47 2.17
N SER A 219 7.46 -14.91 3.32
CA SER A 219 8.13 -13.79 3.95
C SER A 219 9.60 -14.12 4.29
N ARG A 220 9.91 -15.40 4.55
CA ARG A 220 11.24 -15.86 5.01
C ARG A 220 12.18 -16.19 3.87
N SER A 221 11.69 -16.86 2.83
CA SER A 221 12.50 -17.12 1.63
C SER A 221 12.51 -15.92 0.69
N GLY A 222 11.64 -14.92 0.91
CA GLY A 222 11.54 -13.74 0.07
C GLY A 222 11.09 -14.13 -1.33
N SER A 223 10.07 -14.99 -1.43
CA SER A 223 9.60 -15.54 -2.70
C SER A 223 8.09 -15.60 -2.78
N TRP A 224 7.56 -15.55 -4.00
CA TRP A 224 6.16 -15.80 -4.30
C TRP A 224 6.03 -17.09 -5.11
N SER A 225 4.85 -17.71 -5.07
CA SER A 225 4.51 -18.88 -5.88
C SER A 225 3.04 -18.87 -6.28
N VAL A 226 2.79 -19.26 -7.52
CA VAL A 226 1.47 -19.57 -8.06
C VAL A 226 1.31 -21.08 -8.10
N LEU A 227 0.29 -21.57 -7.43
CA LEU A 227 0.07 -22.99 -7.18
C LEU A 227 -1.26 -23.44 -7.77
N LYS A 228 -1.29 -24.66 -8.26
CA LYS A 228 -2.49 -25.37 -8.66
C LYS A 228 -2.63 -26.62 -7.82
N SER A 229 -3.63 -26.63 -6.95
CA SER A 229 -4.00 -27.84 -6.21
C SER A 229 -4.78 -28.77 -7.13
N THR A 230 -4.37 -30.03 -7.18
CA THR A 230 -5.06 -31.10 -7.91
C THR A 230 -5.26 -32.30 -6.98
N PRO A 231 -6.14 -33.25 -7.32
CA PRO A 231 -6.26 -34.51 -6.58
C PRO A 231 -4.98 -35.36 -6.55
N ASN A 232 -3.96 -35.03 -7.33
CA ASN A 232 -2.66 -35.69 -7.34
C ASN A 232 -1.58 -34.93 -6.55
N GLY A 233 -1.91 -33.79 -5.95
CA GLY A 233 -1.01 -32.91 -5.21
C GLY A 233 -0.95 -31.50 -5.79
N ILE A 234 -0.07 -30.68 -5.20
CA ILE A 234 0.20 -29.30 -5.60
C ILE A 234 1.18 -29.29 -6.78
N GLU A 235 0.80 -28.60 -7.85
CA GLU A 235 1.65 -28.21 -8.98
C GLU A 235 2.05 -26.74 -8.83
N VAL A 236 3.33 -26.41 -9.05
CA VAL A 236 3.81 -25.02 -9.10
C VAL A 236 3.68 -24.56 -10.55
N LEU A 237 2.82 -23.58 -10.80
CA LEU A 237 2.63 -23.00 -12.11
C LEU A 237 3.70 -21.93 -12.40
N ASP A 238 4.07 -21.16 -11.37
CA ASP A 238 5.09 -20.13 -11.44
C ASP A 238 5.65 -19.81 -10.05
N GLU A 239 6.88 -19.31 -9.98
CA GLU A 239 7.54 -18.87 -8.73
C GLU A 239 8.66 -17.87 -9.00
N GLY A 240 8.87 -16.94 -8.07
CA GLY A 240 9.92 -15.93 -8.21
C GLY A 240 10.32 -15.28 -6.88
N PRO A 241 11.43 -14.53 -6.86
CA PRO A 241 11.82 -13.75 -5.69
C PRO A 241 10.91 -12.52 -5.51
N VAL A 242 10.79 -12.02 -4.28
CA VAL A 242 10.13 -10.75 -3.96
C VAL A 242 11.18 -9.76 -3.44
N GLY A 243 11.28 -8.58 -4.05
CA GLY A 243 12.23 -7.53 -3.65
C GLY A 243 11.79 -6.73 -2.41
N THR A 244 10.48 -6.61 -2.17
CA THR A 244 9.85 -5.70 -1.18
C THR A 244 8.62 -6.34 -0.52
N LEU A 245 8.82 -7.31 0.37
CA LEU A 245 7.77 -7.77 1.29
C LEU A 245 7.76 -6.88 2.53
N GLN A 246 6.62 -6.28 2.82
CA GLN A 246 6.42 -5.39 3.96
C GLN A 246 6.03 -6.17 5.23
N GLY A 247 5.40 -7.35 5.06
CA GLY A 247 4.89 -8.20 6.14
C GLY A 247 5.93 -9.08 6.84
N PHE A 248 7.20 -9.13 6.37
CA PHE A 248 8.27 -9.84 7.08
C PHE A 248 9.17 -8.92 7.89
N ALA A 249 9.26 -9.16 9.19
CA ALA A 249 10.30 -8.59 10.04
C ALA A 249 10.98 -9.73 10.83
N PRO A 250 12.32 -9.72 11.01
CA PRO A 250 12.99 -10.73 11.83
C PRO A 250 12.43 -10.77 13.26
N GLN A 251 12.54 -11.92 13.94
CA GLN A 251 12.13 -12.07 15.34
C GLN A 251 12.74 -10.96 16.23
N GLY A 252 11.89 -10.16 16.88
CA GLY A 252 12.29 -8.99 17.67
C GLY A 252 12.06 -7.62 16.99
N PHE A 253 11.55 -7.61 15.76
CA PHE A 253 11.13 -6.41 15.03
C PHE A 253 9.60 -6.40 14.88
N THR A 254 8.98 -5.21 14.89
CA THR A 254 7.54 -5.03 14.61
C THR A 254 7.31 -4.83 13.11
N PRO A 255 6.60 -5.71 12.39
CA PRO A 255 6.11 -5.39 11.06
C PRO A 255 4.93 -4.43 11.23
N SER A 256 5.01 -3.20 10.71
CA SER A 256 3.91 -2.24 10.73
C SER A 256 3.14 -2.18 9.41
N ALA A 257 3.50 -3.00 8.44
CA ALA A 257 2.95 -2.92 7.10
C ALA A 257 2.47 -4.30 6.61
N SER A 258 1.22 -4.34 6.17
CA SER A 258 0.59 -5.52 5.56
C SER A 258 1.00 -5.58 4.09
N ASP A 259 1.20 -6.80 3.56
CA ASP A 259 1.36 -7.00 2.13
C ASP A 259 -0.04 -7.01 1.48
N ASN A 260 -0.25 -6.19 0.45
CA ASN A 260 -1.46 -6.24 -0.35
C ASN A 260 -1.29 -7.29 -1.45
N LEU A 261 -1.99 -8.41 -1.33
CA LEU A 261 -2.02 -9.46 -2.34
C LEU A 261 -3.24 -9.26 -3.23
N ARG A 262 -3.03 -9.26 -4.54
CA ARG A 262 -4.08 -9.10 -5.55
C ARG A 262 -4.07 -10.26 -6.54
N VAL A 263 -5.25 -10.77 -6.88
CA VAL A 263 -5.47 -11.76 -7.93
C VAL A 263 -6.56 -11.28 -8.87
N ASP A 264 -6.23 -11.07 -10.13
CA ASP A 264 -7.19 -10.80 -11.20
C ASP A 264 -7.42 -12.07 -12.01
N ALA A 265 -8.58 -12.69 -11.83
CA ALA A 265 -8.95 -13.90 -12.54
C ALA A 265 -9.95 -13.56 -13.65
N THR A 266 -9.59 -13.77 -14.92
CA THR A 266 -10.46 -13.49 -16.08
C THR A 266 -10.35 -14.60 -17.11
N GLY A 267 -11.43 -15.34 -17.36
CA GLY A 267 -11.40 -16.47 -18.30
C GLY A 267 -10.38 -17.53 -17.85
N SER A 268 -9.33 -17.79 -18.63
CA SER A 268 -8.20 -18.64 -18.20
C SER A 268 -7.01 -17.85 -17.65
N SER A 269 -7.00 -16.52 -17.77
CA SER A 269 -5.92 -15.68 -17.25
C SER A 269 -6.06 -15.50 -15.74
N LEU A 270 -4.94 -15.61 -15.04
CA LEU A 270 -4.78 -15.31 -13.63
C LEU A 270 -3.54 -14.40 -13.50
N GLU A 271 -3.76 -13.15 -13.12
CA GLU A 271 -2.70 -12.17 -12.87
C GLU A 271 -2.55 -11.97 -11.36
N PHE A 272 -1.32 -11.87 -10.89
CA PHE A 272 -1.00 -11.83 -9.47
C PHE A 272 -0.12 -10.62 -9.19
N SER A 273 -0.53 -9.80 -8.23
CA SER A 273 0.22 -8.62 -7.83
C SER A 273 0.50 -8.61 -6.34
N ILE A 274 1.65 -8.06 -5.96
CA ILE A 274 2.04 -7.79 -4.58
C ILE A 274 2.24 -6.29 -4.47
N ASN A 275 1.57 -5.64 -3.53
CA ASN A 275 1.70 -4.20 -3.29
C ASN A 275 1.50 -3.35 -4.57
N ASN A 276 0.53 -3.77 -5.40
CA ASN A 276 0.18 -3.21 -6.72
C ASN A 276 1.23 -3.39 -7.83
N GLU A 277 2.27 -4.20 -7.61
CA GLU A 277 3.24 -4.61 -8.62
C GLU A 277 2.86 -5.99 -9.16
N LEU A 278 2.64 -6.13 -10.47
CA LEU A 278 2.40 -7.42 -11.12
C LEU A 278 3.65 -8.29 -10.99
N VAL A 279 3.51 -9.47 -10.38
CA VAL A 279 4.62 -10.40 -10.17
C VAL A 279 4.52 -11.67 -11.02
N SER A 280 3.33 -12.04 -11.46
CA SER A 280 3.12 -13.23 -12.30
C SER A 280 1.82 -13.14 -13.07
N GLN A 281 1.80 -13.76 -14.25
CA GLN A 281 0.61 -14.01 -15.04
C GLN A 281 0.65 -15.46 -15.53
N VAL A 282 -0.40 -16.24 -15.25
CA VAL A 282 -0.51 -17.63 -15.73
C VAL A 282 -1.84 -17.84 -16.46
N SER A 283 -1.83 -18.71 -17.46
CA SER A 283 -3.03 -19.10 -18.20
C SER A 283 -3.38 -20.57 -17.92
N ASP A 284 -4.47 -20.82 -17.20
CA ASP A 284 -4.96 -22.16 -16.90
C ASP A 284 -6.50 -22.18 -16.86
N SER A 285 -7.10 -23.21 -17.47
CA SER A 285 -8.56 -23.29 -17.68
C SER A 285 -9.26 -24.40 -16.89
N ASP A 286 -8.53 -25.12 -16.05
CA ASP A 286 -9.05 -26.31 -15.36
C ASP A 286 -10.11 -25.95 -14.31
N TYR A 287 -9.94 -24.82 -13.61
CA TYR A 287 -10.94 -24.31 -12.67
C TYR A 287 -11.50 -22.98 -13.22
N PRO A 288 -12.67 -22.99 -13.90
CA PRO A 288 -13.25 -21.78 -14.49
C PRO A 288 -14.07 -20.94 -13.50
N SER A 289 -14.42 -21.50 -12.34
CA SER A 289 -15.14 -20.78 -11.28
C SER A 289 -15.01 -21.48 -9.94
N GLY A 290 -15.06 -20.74 -8.83
CA GLY A 290 -15.10 -21.33 -7.50
C GLY A 290 -15.02 -20.28 -6.40
N GLU A 291 -14.95 -20.74 -5.16
CA GLU A 291 -14.88 -19.88 -3.97
C GLU A 291 -13.53 -19.16 -3.88
N VAL A 292 -13.54 -18.04 -3.17
CA VAL A 292 -12.35 -17.24 -2.81
C VAL A 292 -12.00 -17.48 -1.35
N GLY A 293 -10.71 -17.47 -1.02
CA GLY A 293 -10.24 -17.80 0.31
C GLY A 293 -8.78 -17.49 0.57
N PHE A 294 -8.24 -18.15 1.59
CA PHE A 294 -6.90 -17.98 2.13
C PHE A 294 -6.14 -19.29 2.15
N TYR A 295 -4.82 -19.22 2.00
CA TYR A 295 -3.90 -20.36 1.99
C TYR A 295 -2.81 -20.17 3.04
N VAL A 296 -2.46 -21.22 3.78
CA VAL A 296 -1.28 -21.26 4.67
C VAL A 296 -0.64 -22.64 4.61
N GLU A 297 0.69 -22.71 4.53
CA GLU A 297 1.48 -23.94 4.49
C GLU A 297 2.79 -23.78 5.27
N ASN A 298 3.13 -24.78 6.08
CA ASN A 298 4.41 -24.87 6.78
C ASN A 298 5.36 -25.84 6.06
N PHE A 299 6.63 -25.46 5.92
CA PHE A 299 7.68 -26.34 5.36
C PHE A 299 8.50 -27.05 6.45
N ASP A 300 8.91 -26.34 7.52
CA ASP A 300 9.75 -26.87 8.61
C ASP A 300 9.01 -26.84 9.98
N GLU A 301 9.65 -26.52 11.13
CA GLU A 301 9.02 -26.41 12.48
C GLU A 301 8.34 -25.05 12.84
N PRO A 302 7.67 -24.25 11.97
CA PRO A 302 6.92 -23.10 12.46
C PRO A 302 5.48 -23.47 12.87
N ARG A 303 4.95 -22.69 13.80
CA ARG A 303 3.52 -22.48 14.00
C ARG A 303 3.16 -21.20 13.22
N ALA A 304 2.86 -21.27 11.93
CA ALA A 304 2.53 -20.05 11.18
C ALA A 304 1.22 -19.45 11.68
N HIS A 305 1.22 -18.17 12.04
CA HIS A 305 0.04 -17.42 12.45
C HIS A 305 -0.12 -16.19 11.56
N ILE A 306 -1.10 -16.24 10.65
CA ILE A 306 -1.29 -15.24 9.59
C ILE A 306 -2.56 -14.46 9.85
N HIS A 307 -2.49 -13.14 9.74
CA HIS A 307 -3.61 -12.21 9.86
C HIS A 307 -4.01 -11.69 8.49
N TYR A 308 -5.31 -11.65 8.22
CA TYR A 308 -5.91 -11.00 7.06
C TYR A 308 -6.75 -9.84 7.59
N ASP A 309 -6.35 -8.61 7.25
CA ASP A 309 -6.89 -7.38 7.84
C ASP A 309 -8.08 -6.85 7.04
N SER A 310 -8.02 -7.02 5.71
CA SER A 310 -9.10 -6.68 4.80
C SER A 310 -9.16 -7.63 3.62
N LEU A 311 -10.36 -7.79 3.06
CA LEU A 311 -10.60 -8.47 1.79
C LEU A 311 -11.62 -7.71 0.96
N VAL A 312 -11.28 -7.43 -0.28
CA VAL A 312 -12.18 -6.90 -1.30
C VAL A 312 -12.30 -7.92 -2.44
N ILE A 313 -13.53 -8.25 -2.80
CA ILE A 313 -13.87 -9.03 -3.98
C ILE A 313 -14.76 -8.15 -4.85
N ARG A 314 -14.33 -7.88 -6.08
CA ARG A 314 -15.04 -6.99 -7.00
C ARG A 314 -15.06 -7.55 -8.41
N GLU A 315 -15.94 -7.00 -9.24
CA GLU A 315 -15.87 -7.21 -10.69
C GLU A 315 -14.47 -6.83 -11.15
N VAL A 316 -13.94 -7.56 -12.13
CA VAL A 316 -12.57 -7.39 -12.61
C VAL A 316 -12.29 -5.92 -12.89
N GLU A 317 -11.50 -5.28 -12.03
CA GLU A 317 -10.89 -4.01 -12.34
C GLU A 317 -9.66 -4.34 -13.14
N MET A 318 -9.79 -4.38 -14.47
CA MET A 318 -8.60 -4.17 -15.28
C MET A 318 -8.00 -2.87 -14.79
N ILE A 319 -6.75 -2.89 -14.35
CA ILE A 319 -6.03 -1.70 -13.87
C ILE A 319 -6.34 -0.59 -14.87
N ALA A 320 -7.13 0.37 -14.40
CA ALA A 320 -7.47 1.54 -15.19
C ALA A 320 -6.21 2.39 -15.23
N GLU A 321 -5.30 2.07 -16.13
CA GLU A 321 -4.52 3.12 -16.75
C GLU A 321 -5.50 4.07 -17.45
N ASP A 322 -5.62 5.23 -16.84
CA ASP A 322 -6.42 6.37 -17.26
C ASP A 322 -7.93 6.15 -17.42
N ALA A 323 -8.68 7.02 -16.74
CA ALA A 323 -10.07 7.31 -17.06
C ALA A 323 -10.13 7.92 -18.47
N GLY A 324 -10.09 7.06 -19.48
CA GLY A 324 -9.96 7.41 -20.88
C GLY A 324 -9.88 6.15 -21.73
N ASN A 325 -10.99 5.41 -21.77
CA ASN A 325 -11.29 4.37 -22.77
C ASN A 325 -11.04 2.90 -22.37
N ALA A 326 -11.83 2.38 -21.41
CA ALA A 326 -12.04 0.94 -21.28
C ALA A 326 -12.68 0.39 -22.56
N THR A 327 -11.89 -0.32 -23.36
CA THR A 327 -12.31 -1.00 -24.58
C THR A 327 -12.54 -2.48 -24.28
N SER A 328 -13.71 -2.98 -24.69
CA SER A 328 -14.12 -4.37 -24.51
C SER A 328 -13.22 -5.35 -25.26
N ASP A 329 -13.23 -6.66 -24.93
CA ASP A 329 -12.62 -7.76 -25.71
C ASP A 329 -12.88 -7.69 -27.23
N ALA A 330 -13.90 -6.94 -27.68
CA ALA A 330 -14.17 -6.67 -29.08
C ALA A 330 -13.11 -5.78 -29.77
N ASP A 331 -12.15 -5.21 -29.04
CA ASP A 331 -11.16 -4.25 -29.51
C ASP A 331 -9.72 -4.80 -29.54
N ILE A 332 -9.48 -5.98 -28.97
CA ILE A 332 -8.20 -6.69 -29.16
C ILE A 332 -8.17 -7.28 -30.57
N LEU A 333 -7.19 -6.86 -31.36
CA LEU A 333 -6.94 -7.35 -32.71
C LEU A 333 -6.03 -8.58 -32.69
N PHE A 334 -5.07 -8.61 -31.77
CA PHE A 334 -4.14 -9.71 -31.58
C PHE A 334 -3.50 -9.67 -30.19
N GLN A 335 -3.13 -10.82 -29.62
CA GLN A 335 -2.35 -10.91 -28.39
C GLN A 335 -1.49 -12.18 -28.39
N ASP A 336 -0.33 -12.14 -27.73
CA ASP A 336 0.62 -13.24 -27.60
C ASP A 336 1.39 -13.13 -26.28
N THR A 337 1.35 -14.17 -25.46
CA THR A 337 2.17 -14.32 -24.25
C THR A 337 3.43 -15.14 -24.52
N PHE A 338 3.66 -15.57 -25.77
CA PHE A 338 4.83 -16.36 -26.20
C PHE A 338 5.00 -17.72 -25.50
N ASP A 339 3.99 -18.18 -24.74
CA ASP A 339 3.90 -19.53 -24.19
C ASP A 339 3.71 -20.61 -25.27
N ASP A 340 3.11 -20.23 -26.40
CA ASP A 340 2.83 -21.12 -27.52
C ASP A 340 3.85 -20.91 -28.65
N PRO A 341 4.84 -21.81 -28.83
CA PRO A 341 5.78 -21.72 -29.95
C PRO A 341 5.11 -21.89 -31.32
N GLU A 342 3.85 -22.34 -31.38
CA GLU A 342 3.06 -22.37 -32.60
C GLU A 342 2.36 -21.03 -32.90
N SER A 343 2.60 -19.97 -32.12
CA SER A 343 1.99 -18.65 -32.31
C SER A 343 2.51 -17.91 -33.57
N GLY A 344 3.44 -18.50 -34.31
CA GLY A 344 3.72 -18.15 -35.71
C GLY A 344 4.83 -17.12 -35.92
N TRP A 345 5.63 -16.85 -34.89
CA TRP A 345 6.83 -16.02 -35.03
C TRP A 345 7.94 -16.75 -35.77
N GLN A 346 8.90 -15.98 -36.28
CA GLN A 346 10.07 -16.54 -36.97
C GLN A 346 10.90 -17.37 -35.99
N GLU A 347 11.30 -18.56 -36.41
CA GLU A 347 12.30 -19.35 -35.70
C GLU A 347 13.48 -19.56 -36.65
N GLU A 348 14.61 -18.95 -36.31
CA GLU A 348 15.88 -19.19 -36.98
C GLU A 348 16.90 -19.56 -35.91
N ASP A 349 17.05 -20.87 -35.71
CA ASP A 349 18.05 -21.44 -34.83
C ASP A 349 19.03 -22.26 -35.66
N LEU A 350 20.17 -21.63 -35.97
CA LEU A 350 21.29 -22.29 -36.61
C LEU A 350 22.49 -22.19 -35.66
N GLU A 351 22.87 -23.33 -35.08
CA GLU A 351 24.18 -23.51 -34.46
C GLU A 351 25.24 -23.04 -35.48
N ASP A 352 25.82 -21.85 -35.28
CA ASP A 352 26.83 -21.14 -36.08
C ASP A 352 26.38 -19.87 -36.88
N ASP A 353 25.16 -19.33 -36.69
CA ASP A 353 24.71 -18.05 -37.29
C ASP A 353 24.76 -16.89 -36.26
N PRO A 354 25.21 -15.67 -36.61
CA PRO A 354 25.24 -14.51 -35.71
C PRO A 354 23.87 -13.98 -35.25
N TYR A 355 22.78 -14.56 -35.72
CA TYR A 355 21.42 -14.16 -35.38
C TYR A 355 20.64 -15.34 -34.83
N ARG A 356 19.90 -15.12 -33.74
CA ARG A 356 18.92 -16.11 -33.25
C ARG A 356 17.61 -15.43 -32.90
N VAL A 357 16.52 -16.03 -33.36
CA VAL A 357 15.17 -15.65 -32.98
C VAL A 357 14.37 -16.90 -32.69
N GLY A 358 13.58 -16.89 -31.61
CA GLY A 358 12.77 -18.04 -31.25
C GLY A 358 12.18 -17.95 -29.84
N TYR A 359 11.58 -19.06 -29.42
CA TYR A 359 10.93 -19.20 -28.12
C TYR A 359 11.87 -19.91 -27.14
N HIS A 360 11.93 -19.44 -25.89
CA HIS A 360 12.70 -20.10 -24.84
C HIS A 360 11.86 -20.29 -23.56
N PRO A 361 11.92 -21.46 -22.90
CA PRO A 361 11.27 -21.65 -21.60
C PRO A 361 11.99 -20.93 -20.44
N PRO A 362 11.26 -20.35 -19.46
CA PRO A 362 9.81 -20.14 -19.49
C PRO A 362 9.42 -18.88 -20.29
N ALA A 363 8.46 -19.03 -21.21
CA ALA A 363 7.50 -18.02 -21.68
C ALA A 363 7.97 -16.69 -22.31
N TYR A 364 9.06 -16.63 -23.08
CA TYR A 364 9.37 -15.41 -23.85
C TYR A 364 9.85 -15.70 -25.27
N TYR A 365 9.68 -14.70 -26.13
CA TYR A 365 10.32 -14.66 -27.44
C TYR A 365 11.61 -13.85 -27.35
N HIS A 366 12.72 -14.38 -27.87
CA HIS A 366 14.00 -13.68 -27.80
C HIS A 366 14.52 -13.31 -29.19
N VAL A 367 15.29 -12.22 -29.23
CA VAL A 367 16.04 -11.76 -30.40
C VAL A 367 17.50 -11.55 -29.95
N GLU A 368 18.40 -12.30 -30.57
CA GLU A 368 19.83 -12.29 -30.29
C GLU A 368 20.60 -11.82 -31.52
N VAL A 369 21.49 -10.84 -31.34
CA VAL A 369 22.36 -10.28 -32.38
C VAL A 369 23.79 -10.29 -31.89
N SER A 370 24.66 -11.06 -32.55
CA SER A 370 26.06 -11.21 -32.14
C SER A 370 27.08 -10.51 -33.05
N ASP A 371 26.63 -9.79 -34.09
CA ASP A 371 27.49 -8.99 -34.95
C ASP A 371 27.35 -7.49 -34.60
N PRO A 372 28.45 -6.74 -34.46
CA PRO A 372 28.40 -5.29 -34.22
C PRO A 372 27.99 -4.52 -35.48
N GLU A 373 27.39 -3.34 -35.29
CA GLU A 373 26.84 -2.48 -36.34
C GLU A 373 25.74 -3.15 -37.19
N ASP A 374 24.93 -4.02 -36.59
CA ASP A 374 23.93 -4.82 -37.31
C ASP A 374 22.50 -4.60 -36.82
N ILE A 375 21.53 -4.98 -37.65
CA ILE A 375 20.09 -4.87 -37.38
C ILE A 375 19.43 -6.22 -37.61
N LEU A 376 18.72 -6.71 -36.61
CA LEU A 376 17.85 -7.86 -36.72
C LEU A 376 16.40 -7.47 -36.46
N THR A 377 15.50 -7.99 -37.29
CA THR A 377 14.06 -7.81 -37.13
C THR A 377 13.37 -9.17 -37.12
N ALA A 378 12.41 -9.35 -36.23
CA ALA A 378 11.57 -10.54 -36.18
C ALA A 378 10.11 -10.19 -36.46
N THR A 379 9.42 -10.95 -37.32
CA THR A 379 7.99 -10.72 -37.61
C THR A 379 7.16 -12.00 -37.60
N ARG A 380 5.85 -11.83 -37.39
CA ARG A 380 4.83 -12.89 -37.45
C ARG A 380 4.08 -12.94 -38.78
N GLY A 381 4.12 -11.86 -39.56
CA GLY A 381 3.45 -11.75 -40.87
C GLY A 381 2.02 -11.20 -40.84
N ASP A 382 1.44 -10.94 -39.66
CA ASP A 382 0.14 -10.27 -39.55
C ASP A 382 0.27 -8.77 -39.77
N SER A 383 -0.60 -8.21 -40.62
CA SER A 383 -0.58 -6.80 -41.00
C SER A 383 -1.71 -6.01 -40.36
N PHE A 384 -1.36 -4.84 -39.81
CA PHE A 384 -2.27 -3.92 -39.14
C PHE A 384 -2.16 -2.51 -39.76
N ASP A 385 -3.29 -1.79 -39.81
CA ASP A 385 -3.38 -0.39 -40.25
C ASP A 385 -3.34 0.58 -39.06
N ASP A 386 -4.50 0.80 -38.44
CA ASP A 386 -4.69 1.68 -37.29
C ASP A 386 -4.83 0.82 -36.03
N ALA A 387 -3.77 0.81 -35.22
CA ALA A 387 -3.69 -0.06 -34.05
C ALA A 387 -2.82 0.55 -32.95
N SER A 388 -3.16 0.20 -31.70
CA SER A 388 -2.27 0.36 -30.54
C SER A 388 -1.52 -0.95 -30.35
N THR A 389 -0.19 -0.92 -30.41
CA THR A 389 0.68 -2.10 -30.23
C THR A 389 1.54 -1.91 -29.00
N GLU A 390 1.51 -2.89 -28.09
CA GLU A 390 2.19 -2.84 -26.80
C GLU A 390 2.91 -4.17 -26.53
N ALA A 391 4.12 -4.14 -25.97
CA ALA A 391 4.80 -5.34 -25.48
C ALA A 391 5.68 -5.00 -24.27
N ASP A 392 5.89 -5.99 -23.41
CA ASP A 392 6.85 -5.96 -22.33
C ASP A 392 8.20 -6.49 -22.82
N ILE A 393 9.29 -5.79 -22.50
CA ILE A 393 10.62 -6.07 -23.06
C ILE A 393 11.66 -6.01 -21.96
N PHE A 394 12.56 -6.99 -21.89
CA PHE A 394 13.69 -6.97 -20.98
C PHE A 394 14.97 -7.47 -21.66
N VAL A 395 16.13 -7.12 -21.09
CA VAL A 395 17.43 -7.50 -21.63
C VAL A 395 18.08 -8.54 -20.74
N ASP A 396 18.60 -9.61 -21.35
CA ASP A 396 19.45 -10.57 -20.65
C ASP A 396 20.90 -10.10 -20.64
N PHE A 397 21.32 -9.47 -19.53
CA PHE A 397 22.71 -9.03 -19.34
C PHE A 397 23.68 -10.13 -18.94
N THR A 398 23.20 -11.36 -18.70
CA THR A 398 24.12 -12.48 -18.44
C THR A 398 24.82 -12.92 -19.72
N ASP A 399 24.14 -12.75 -20.85
CA ASP A 399 24.63 -13.09 -22.18
C ASP A 399 24.89 -11.85 -23.06
N THR A 400 24.49 -10.63 -22.66
CA THR A 400 24.84 -9.38 -23.38
C THR A 400 26.22 -8.86 -22.99
N GLU A 401 27.05 -8.45 -23.96
CA GLU A 401 28.39 -7.89 -23.71
C GLU A 401 28.33 -6.39 -23.30
N ASP A 402 29.44 -5.65 -23.26
CA ASP A 402 29.53 -4.31 -22.66
C ASP A 402 29.18 -3.14 -23.61
N GLY A 403 28.88 -3.40 -24.88
CA GLY A 403 28.68 -2.37 -25.90
C GLY A 403 27.28 -1.76 -25.93
N ASN A 404 27.08 -0.73 -26.74
CA ASN A 404 25.77 -0.09 -26.88
C ASN A 404 24.92 -0.78 -27.94
N PHE A 405 23.62 -0.90 -27.65
CA PHE A 405 22.60 -1.43 -28.54
C PHE A 405 21.26 -0.77 -28.22
N ARG A 406 20.29 -0.94 -29.12
CA ARG A 406 18.90 -0.50 -28.93
C ARG A 406 17.93 -1.57 -29.38
N TYR A 407 16.75 -1.56 -28.78
CA TYR A 407 15.72 -2.56 -29.04
C TYR A 407 14.32 -1.96 -28.93
N GLY A 408 13.33 -2.61 -29.52
CA GLY A 408 11.94 -2.23 -29.32
C GLY A 408 10.98 -2.81 -30.36
N LEU A 409 9.94 -2.05 -30.69
CA LEU A 409 8.83 -2.47 -31.55
C LEU A 409 9.05 -2.01 -33.00
N MET A 410 8.74 -2.90 -33.94
CA MET A 410 8.67 -2.62 -35.37
C MET A 410 7.20 -2.58 -35.83
N LEU A 411 6.86 -1.61 -36.67
CA LEU A 411 5.49 -1.31 -37.06
C LEU A 411 5.38 -1.05 -38.56
N ARG A 412 4.22 -1.41 -39.11
CA ARG A 412 3.83 -1.18 -40.51
C ARG A 412 4.89 -1.59 -41.54
N ARG A 413 5.59 -2.68 -41.28
CA ARG A 413 6.60 -3.22 -42.20
C ARG A 413 5.96 -3.68 -43.52
N GLN A 414 6.46 -3.19 -44.64
CA GLN A 414 6.10 -3.63 -45.99
C GLN A 414 7.07 -4.68 -46.52
N SER A 415 8.35 -4.52 -46.19
CA SER A 415 9.46 -5.34 -46.64
C SER A 415 10.65 -5.17 -45.67
N GLU A 416 11.75 -5.89 -45.89
CA GLU A 416 12.99 -5.75 -45.10
C GLU A 416 13.58 -4.34 -45.13
N ASP A 417 13.27 -3.53 -46.16
CA ASP A 417 13.81 -2.19 -46.35
C ASP A 417 12.74 -1.09 -46.16
N GLU A 418 11.57 -1.41 -45.59
CA GLU A 418 10.44 -0.47 -45.48
C GLU A 418 9.62 -0.73 -44.21
N TYR A 419 9.89 0.03 -43.13
CA TYR A 419 9.18 -0.07 -41.85
C TYR A 419 9.39 1.15 -40.94
N TYR A 420 8.59 1.27 -39.87
CA TYR A 420 8.93 2.11 -38.72
C TYR A 420 9.43 1.27 -37.56
N ALA A 421 10.30 1.84 -36.72
CA ALA A 421 10.69 1.21 -35.45
C ALA A 421 10.71 2.23 -34.31
N PHE A 422 10.18 1.84 -33.17
CA PHE A 422 10.29 2.56 -31.90
C PHE A 422 11.26 1.81 -31.00
N THR A 423 12.34 2.48 -30.61
CA THR A 423 13.46 1.83 -29.92
C THR A 423 13.84 2.58 -28.67
N VAL A 424 14.33 1.84 -27.69
CA VAL A 424 14.98 2.34 -26.47
C VAL A 424 16.38 1.74 -26.35
N SER A 425 17.25 2.43 -25.61
CA SER A 425 18.56 1.91 -25.21
C SER A 425 18.73 2.10 -23.71
N SER A 426 18.82 0.99 -22.98
CA SER A 426 19.02 0.98 -21.53
C SER A 426 20.38 1.57 -21.12
N ARG A 427 21.41 1.44 -21.97
CA ARG A 427 22.76 1.94 -21.68
C ARG A 427 22.94 3.43 -21.91
N SER A 428 22.33 3.98 -22.96
CA SER A 428 22.37 5.42 -23.20
C SER A 428 21.18 6.17 -22.60
N SER A 429 20.20 5.48 -22.02
CA SER A 429 18.96 6.06 -21.48
C SER A 429 18.24 6.93 -22.52
N THR A 430 18.16 6.44 -23.75
CA THR A 430 17.56 7.17 -24.89
C THR A 430 16.47 6.36 -25.57
N TRP A 431 15.56 7.06 -26.23
CA TRP A 431 14.60 6.50 -27.18
C TRP A 431 14.77 7.12 -28.57
N ALA A 432 14.39 6.39 -29.62
CA ALA A 432 14.42 6.88 -31.00
C ALA A 432 13.26 6.32 -31.84
N ILE A 433 12.73 7.15 -32.74
CA ILE A 433 11.79 6.73 -33.79
C ILE A 433 12.52 6.69 -35.12
N LEU A 434 12.41 5.54 -35.79
CA LEU A 434 13.14 5.24 -37.01
C LEU A 434 12.17 4.94 -38.14
N LYS A 435 12.57 5.30 -39.35
CA LYS A 435 11.88 4.94 -40.60
C LYS A 435 12.91 4.36 -41.56
N GLN A 436 12.83 3.06 -41.78
CA GLN A 436 13.62 2.40 -42.80
C GLN A 436 12.97 2.64 -44.16
N THR A 437 13.76 3.11 -45.13
CA THR A 437 13.36 3.26 -46.52
C THR A 437 14.35 2.54 -47.44
N PRO A 438 14.04 2.33 -48.73
CA PRO A 438 15.00 1.75 -49.68
C PRO A 438 16.28 2.58 -49.85
N ASP A 439 16.28 3.85 -49.43
CA ASP A 439 17.44 4.75 -49.47
C ASP A 439 18.26 4.72 -48.15
N GLY A 440 17.76 4.04 -47.10
CA GLY A 440 18.41 3.86 -45.80
C GLY A 440 17.51 4.15 -44.60
N LEU A 441 18.08 3.98 -43.40
CA LEU A 441 17.44 4.20 -42.11
C LEU A 441 17.45 5.69 -41.75
N GLU A 442 16.28 6.30 -41.69
CA GLU A 442 16.07 7.69 -41.26
C GLU A 442 15.67 7.72 -39.78
N GLN A 443 16.24 8.63 -39.00
CA GLN A 443 15.80 8.91 -37.62
C GLN A 443 14.82 10.09 -37.65
N LEU A 444 13.58 9.85 -37.25
CA LEU A 444 12.51 10.86 -37.26
C LEU A 444 12.49 11.69 -35.97
N ALA A 445 12.83 11.09 -34.84
CA ALA A 445 12.90 11.73 -33.53
C ALA A 445 13.79 10.94 -32.57
N GLU A 446 14.33 11.60 -31.56
CA GLU A 446 15.06 10.99 -30.44
C GLU A 446 14.88 11.82 -29.16
N GLY A 447 15.17 11.21 -28.01
CA GLY A 447 15.21 11.90 -26.73
C GLY A 447 15.72 11.00 -25.60
N GLU A 448 15.71 11.54 -24.38
CA GLU A 448 16.09 10.81 -23.17
C GLU A 448 14.89 10.12 -22.53
N VAL A 449 15.14 9.01 -21.84
CA VAL A 449 14.17 8.26 -21.04
C VAL A 449 14.77 7.91 -19.68
N ASP A 450 14.11 8.36 -18.62
CA ASP A 450 14.50 8.21 -17.22
C ASP A 450 13.83 7.02 -16.53
N SER A 451 12.78 6.47 -17.13
CA SER A 451 11.92 5.45 -16.55
C SER A 451 12.29 4.01 -16.93
N LEU A 452 13.39 3.77 -17.64
CA LEU A 452 13.80 2.40 -17.99
C LEU A 452 14.27 1.66 -16.74
N THR A 453 13.68 0.50 -16.50
CA THR A 453 13.93 -0.35 -15.33
C THR A 453 14.54 -1.70 -15.72
N GLY A 454 14.49 -2.07 -17.00
CA GLY A 454 15.12 -3.28 -17.55
C GLY A 454 16.65 -3.24 -17.60
N PHE A 455 17.30 -2.53 -16.67
CA PHE A 455 18.76 -2.46 -16.49
C PHE A 455 19.16 -2.96 -15.09
N ALA A 456 19.94 -4.03 -15.02
CA ALA A 456 20.55 -4.52 -13.79
C ALA A 456 22.08 -4.54 -13.91
N PRO A 457 22.85 -4.05 -12.91
CA PRO A 457 24.30 -4.15 -12.92
C PRO A 457 24.81 -5.60 -13.00
N PRO A 458 26.03 -5.86 -13.52
CA PRO A 458 26.58 -7.20 -13.62
C PRO A 458 26.57 -7.93 -12.27
N GLY A 459 25.87 -9.08 -12.20
CA GLY A 459 25.70 -9.88 -10.99
C GLY A 459 24.30 -9.85 -10.37
N PHE A 460 23.36 -9.15 -11.00
CA PHE A 460 21.93 -9.15 -10.66
C PHE A 460 21.12 -9.69 -11.85
N SER A 461 20.10 -10.50 -11.57
CA SER A 461 19.07 -10.83 -12.57
C SER A 461 18.18 -9.60 -12.74
N PRO A 462 17.87 -9.15 -13.97
CA PRO A 462 16.87 -8.10 -14.14
C PRO A 462 15.55 -8.56 -13.52
N SER A 463 14.90 -7.68 -12.75
CA SER A 463 13.67 -7.98 -12.01
C SER A 463 12.45 -7.20 -12.52
N THR A 464 12.55 -6.51 -13.65
CA THR A 464 11.47 -5.68 -14.22
C THR A 464 11.60 -5.60 -15.75
N SER A 465 10.50 -5.80 -16.48
CA SER A 465 10.38 -5.51 -17.91
C SER A 465 10.00 -4.04 -18.14
N ASP A 466 10.39 -3.49 -19.29
CA ASP A 466 9.94 -2.18 -19.76
C ASP A 466 8.84 -2.35 -20.80
N LYS A 467 7.72 -1.63 -20.62
CA LYS A 467 6.56 -1.63 -21.51
C LYS A 467 6.72 -0.58 -22.59
N LEU A 468 6.78 -1.00 -23.85
CA LEU A 468 6.72 -0.09 -25.00
C LEU A 468 5.35 -0.14 -25.64
N ARG A 469 4.73 1.03 -25.88
CA ARG A 469 3.45 1.14 -26.62
C ARG A 469 3.56 2.13 -27.76
N VAL A 470 2.92 1.82 -28.88
CA VAL A 470 2.73 2.74 -30.02
C VAL A 470 1.29 2.75 -30.47
N ASP A 471 0.68 3.94 -30.43
CA ASP A 471 -0.65 4.20 -30.96
C ASP A 471 -0.54 4.79 -32.36
N ALA A 472 -0.93 4.01 -33.39
CA ALA A 472 -0.91 4.43 -34.79
C ALA A 472 -2.33 4.66 -35.31
N ASN A 473 -2.65 5.88 -35.76
CA ASN A 473 -3.95 6.28 -36.29
C ASN A 473 -3.77 7.14 -37.56
N GLY A 474 -3.96 6.54 -38.73
CA GLY A 474 -3.66 7.17 -40.00
C GLY A 474 -2.18 7.54 -40.09
N SER A 475 -1.88 8.82 -40.23
CA SER A 475 -0.51 9.34 -40.22
C SER A 475 -0.01 9.75 -38.83
N ASP A 476 -0.89 9.79 -37.81
CA ASP A 476 -0.54 10.21 -36.45
C ASP A 476 -0.04 9.01 -35.64
N PHE A 477 1.12 9.17 -35.00
CA PHE A 477 1.69 8.18 -34.09
C PHE A 477 2.00 8.81 -32.73
N VAL A 478 1.71 8.09 -31.66
CA VAL A 478 2.15 8.41 -30.29
C VAL A 478 2.91 7.23 -29.72
N PHE A 479 4.06 7.50 -29.11
CA PHE A 479 4.96 6.49 -28.56
C PHE A 479 5.08 6.66 -27.05
N TYR A 480 5.05 5.56 -26.31
CA TYR A 480 5.06 5.54 -24.85
C TYR A 480 6.12 4.57 -24.33
N VAL A 481 6.77 4.93 -23.23
CA VAL A 481 7.60 4.02 -22.42
C VAL A 481 7.00 3.98 -21.03
N ASN A 482 6.72 2.78 -20.49
CA ASN A 482 6.14 2.60 -19.15
C ASN A 482 4.93 3.53 -18.93
N ASN A 483 4.06 3.58 -19.95
CA ASN A 483 2.83 4.39 -20.03
C ASN A 483 3.01 5.91 -20.03
N LYS A 484 4.25 6.40 -19.99
CA LYS A 484 4.58 7.81 -20.17
C LYS A 484 4.66 8.14 -21.67
N PRO A 485 3.87 9.10 -22.20
CA PRO A 485 3.99 9.52 -23.58
C PRO A 485 5.33 10.23 -23.82
N MET A 486 6.12 9.73 -24.76
CA MET A 486 7.44 10.27 -25.08
C MET A 486 7.38 11.27 -26.23
N VAL A 487 6.68 10.92 -27.31
CA VAL A 487 6.62 11.75 -28.51
C VAL A 487 5.38 11.45 -29.35
N ARG A 488 4.87 12.48 -30.03
CA ARG A 488 3.87 12.36 -31.08
C ARG A 488 4.44 12.87 -32.40
N ILE A 489 4.36 12.07 -33.47
CA ILE A 489 4.82 12.45 -34.81
C ILE A 489 3.71 12.25 -35.85
N GLN A 490 3.91 12.83 -37.03
CA GLN A 490 3.07 12.59 -38.21
C GLN A 490 3.92 12.13 -39.39
N ASP A 491 3.64 10.95 -39.93
CA ASP A 491 4.27 10.42 -41.14
C ASP A 491 3.27 9.48 -41.85
N ASP A 492 3.08 9.64 -43.17
CA ASP A 492 2.12 8.86 -43.96
C ASP A 492 2.78 7.90 -44.96
N THR A 493 4.09 7.64 -44.80
CA THR A 493 4.87 6.82 -45.72
C THR A 493 4.34 5.37 -45.77
N TYR A 494 4.08 4.75 -44.61
CA TYR A 494 3.51 3.41 -44.53
C TYR A 494 2.15 3.46 -43.81
N ALA A 495 1.08 3.10 -44.53
CA ALA A 495 -0.29 3.19 -44.02
C ALA A 495 -0.73 1.95 -43.20
N SER A 496 -0.16 0.78 -43.49
CA SER A 496 -0.48 -0.49 -42.84
C SER A 496 0.60 -1.51 -43.14
N GLY A 497 0.99 -2.38 -42.23
CA GLY A 497 2.00 -3.42 -42.52
C GLY A 497 2.20 -4.35 -41.35
N GLU A 498 3.20 -5.22 -41.44
CA GLU A 498 3.50 -6.18 -40.38
C GLU A 498 3.99 -5.49 -39.10
N ILE A 499 3.71 -6.10 -37.96
CA ILE A 499 4.36 -5.79 -36.68
C ILE A 499 5.51 -6.75 -36.42
N GLY A 500 6.40 -6.34 -35.54
CA GLY A 500 7.50 -7.18 -35.14
C GLY A 500 8.37 -6.55 -34.08
N PHE A 501 9.56 -7.12 -33.93
CA PHE A 501 10.57 -6.68 -33.00
C PHE A 501 11.81 -6.19 -33.74
N PHE A 502 12.54 -5.28 -33.12
CA PHE A 502 13.72 -4.65 -33.67
C PHE A 502 14.85 -4.69 -32.63
N VAL A 503 16.03 -5.14 -33.04
CA VAL A 503 17.27 -5.03 -32.26
C VAL A 503 18.37 -4.50 -33.19
N GLN A 504 19.13 -3.51 -32.70
CA GLN A 504 20.31 -3.00 -33.39
C GLN A 504 21.49 -2.88 -32.44
N THR A 505 22.62 -3.44 -32.85
CA THR A 505 23.91 -3.29 -32.17
C THR A 505 24.70 -2.11 -32.76
N PHE A 506 25.49 -1.43 -31.92
CA PHE A 506 26.43 -0.40 -32.36
C PHE A 506 27.87 -0.89 -32.19
N ASP A 507 28.42 -0.77 -30.98
CA ASP A 507 29.71 -1.33 -30.57
C ASP A 507 29.55 -2.59 -29.70
N GLU A 508 28.32 -3.10 -29.58
CA GLU A 508 27.98 -4.34 -28.91
C GLU A 508 28.28 -5.58 -29.76
N SER A 509 28.91 -6.59 -29.16
CA SER A 509 29.22 -7.87 -29.81
C SER A 509 28.20 -8.96 -29.50
N LEU A 510 27.31 -8.75 -28.53
CA LEU A 510 26.17 -9.64 -28.28
C LEU A 510 25.05 -8.86 -27.58
N ALA A 511 23.90 -8.73 -28.22
CA ALA A 511 22.68 -8.19 -27.62
C ALA A 511 21.63 -9.31 -27.54
N HIS A 512 21.13 -9.60 -26.34
CA HIS A 512 20.11 -10.62 -26.09
C HIS A 512 18.88 -9.98 -25.44
N VAL A 513 17.81 -9.86 -26.22
CA VAL A 513 16.59 -9.14 -25.83
C VAL A 513 15.41 -10.09 -25.80
N HIS A 514 14.64 -10.06 -24.72
CA HIS A 514 13.46 -10.89 -24.49
C HIS A 514 12.21 -10.03 -24.56
N TYR A 515 11.17 -10.58 -25.18
CA TYR A 515 9.87 -9.94 -25.42
C TYR A 515 8.78 -10.82 -24.84
N ASP A 516 7.83 -10.19 -24.16
CA ASP A 516 6.69 -10.81 -23.49
C ASP A 516 5.41 -9.97 -23.69
N SER A 517 4.25 -10.58 -23.47
CA SER A 517 2.94 -9.92 -23.36
C SER A 517 2.65 -8.91 -24.47
N LEU A 518 2.76 -9.34 -25.73
CA LEU A 518 2.43 -8.50 -26.89
C LEU A 518 0.91 -8.40 -27.05
N ILE A 519 0.39 -7.18 -27.13
CA ILE A 519 -1.03 -6.92 -27.35
C ILE A 519 -1.21 -5.85 -28.44
N VAL A 520 -2.09 -6.14 -29.40
CA VAL A 520 -2.50 -5.24 -30.48
C VAL A 520 -3.98 -4.97 -30.35
N ARG A 521 -4.37 -3.70 -30.24
CA ARG A 521 -5.75 -3.26 -30.05
C ARG A 521 -6.16 -2.26 -31.12
N LYS A 522 -7.46 -2.04 -31.29
CA LYS A 522 -7.95 -0.89 -32.06
C LYS A 522 -7.49 0.39 -31.38
N VAL A 523 -6.93 1.31 -32.16
CA VAL A 523 -6.51 2.61 -31.65
C VAL A 523 -7.74 3.46 -31.28
N ASP A 524 -7.66 4.19 -30.17
CA ASP A 524 -8.63 5.24 -29.83
C ASP A 524 -8.17 6.60 -30.37
N PRO A 525 -8.84 7.17 -31.39
CA PRO A 525 -8.46 8.48 -31.93
C PRO A 525 -8.56 9.61 -30.90
N ALA A 526 -9.40 9.49 -29.86
CA ALA A 526 -9.60 10.54 -28.86
C ALA A 526 -8.39 10.70 -27.94
N ALA A 527 -7.76 9.59 -27.54
CA ALA A 527 -6.56 9.58 -26.71
C ALA A 527 -5.36 10.28 -27.36
N ILE A 528 -5.26 10.26 -28.69
CA ILE A 528 -4.16 10.86 -29.46
C ILE A 528 -4.25 12.39 -29.54
N GLU A 529 -5.46 12.99 -29.52
CA GLU A 529 -5.63 14.44 -29.72
C GLU A 529 -5.05 15.30 -28.58
N GLU A 530 -4.84 14.73 -27.38
CA GLU A 530 -4.42 15.47 -26.18
C GLU A 530 -2.91 15.77 -26.12
N ILE A 531 -2.09 15.08 -26.92
CA ILE A 531 -0.62 15.26 -26.93
C ILE A 531 -0.21 16.19 -28.08
N PRO A 532 0.56 17.27 -27.85
CA PRO A 532 0.97 18.19 -28.89
C PRO A 532 1.89 17.52 -29.93
N LEU A 533 1.68 17.83 -31.20
CA LEU A 533 2.49 17.32 -32.31
C LEU A 533 3.91 17.91 -32.27
N THR A 534 4.94 17.06 -32.29
CA THR A 534 6.32 17.51 -32.44
C THR A 534 6.60 17.83 -33.90
N THR A 535 6.80 19.11 -34.23
CA THR A 535 7.28 19.52 -35.55
C THR A 535 8.80 19.43 -35.58
N ALA A 536 9.37 18.63 -36.47
CA ALA A 536 10.81 18.56 -36.69
C ALA A 536 11.39 19.97 -36.96
N ALA A 537 12.09 20.53 -35.97
CA ALA A 537 12.90 21.71 -36.15
C ALA A 537 14.18 21.27 -36.85
N VAL A 538 14.29 21.61 -38.13
CA VAL A 538 15.58 21.64 -38.84
C VAL A 538 16.34 22.84 -38.30
N ASP A 539 17.11 22.66 -37.22
CA ASP A 539 18.08 23.67 -36.78
C ASP A 539 19.41 23.45 -37.52
N GLU A 540 19.62 24.28 -38.54
CA GLU A 540 20.97 24.64 -38.98
C GLU A 540 21.60 25.55 -37.91
N GLU A 541 22.35 24.99 -36.96
CA GLU A 541 23.23 25.81 -36.12
C GLU A 541 24.56 26.08 -36.84
N GLU A 542 24.72 27.30 -37.38
CA GLU A 542 26.03 27.92 -37.49
C GLU A 542 26.41 28.52 -36.12
N ASP A 543 27.51 28.03 -35.59
CA ASP A 543 28.37 28.62 -34.57
C ASP A 543 28.32 30.16 -34.51
N THR A 544 28.13 30.72 -33.32
CA THR A 544 29.13 31.64 -32.72
C THR A 544 28.78 32.02 -31.28
N ILE A 545 29.64 31.58 -30.36
CA ILE A 545 29.74 32.04 -28.98
C ILE A 545 30.39 33.43 -28.94
N SER A 546 29.80 34.37 -28.20
CA SER A 546 30.56 35.50 -27.64
C SER A 546 30.04 35.90 -26.26
N ILE A 547 30.94 35.73 -25.29
CA ILE A 547 30.88 36.13 -23.88
C ILE A 547 30.95 37.66 -23.79
N GLU A 548 30.20 38.28 -22.89
CA GLU A 548 30.67 39.46 -22.14
C GLU A 548 29.87 39.68 -20.85
N ALA A 549 30.59 39.80 -19.74
CA ALA A 549 30.13 40.17 -18.42
C ALA A 549 30.23 41.69 -18.25
N GLU A 550 29.28 42.34 -17.56
CA GLU A 550 29.58 43.56 -16.77
C GLU A 550 28.58 43.74 -15.60
N ALA A 551 29.16 44.14 -14.47
CA ALA A 551 28.52 44.56 -13.23
C ALA A 551 28.14 46.05 -13.26
N SER A 552 27.18 46.50 -12.43
CA SER A 552 27.21 47.78 -11.68
C SER A 552 25.91 47.97 -10.86
N THR A 553 25.99 48.02 -9.52
CA THR A 553 25.98 49.19 -8.60
C THR A 553 24.60 49.71 -8.15
N GLU A 554 24.45 49.74 -6.83
CA GLU A 554 23.43 50.38 -5.99
C GLU A 554 23.34 51.90 -6.16
N GLU A 555 22.15 52.46 -5.88
CA GLU A 555 22.02 53.77 -5.25
C GLU A 555 20.70 53.89 -4.45
N GLU A 556 20.82 54.31 -3.19
CA GLU A 556 19.79 54.44 -2.16
C GLU A 556 19.05 55.82 -2.15
N THR A 557 18.00 55.87 -1.32
CA THR A 557 17.48 57.00 -0.48
C THR A 557 16.27 57.84 -0.96
N PRO A 558 15.47 58.48 -0.06
CA PRO A 558 15.01 58.06 1.29
C PRO A 558 13.54 58.44 1.68
N LEU A 559 13.09 57.81 2.79
CA LEU A 559 12.19 58.23 3.90
C LEU A 559 11.14 59.35 3.74
N GLU A 560 9.89 59.07 4.17
CA GLU A 560 9.09 60.02 4.96
C GLU A 560 8.17 59.31 5.97
N THR A 561 8.21 59.82 7.19
CA THR A 561 7.54 59.40 8.44
C THR A 561 6.24 60.17 8.68
N GLU A 562 5.24 59.58 9.35
CA GLU A 562 4.39 60.32 10.32
C GLU A 562 3.87 59.44 11.48
N GLU A 563 3.74 60.11 12.63
CA GLU A 563 3.56 59.63 14.00
C GLU A 563 2.14 59.17 14.41
N VAL A 564 2.14 58.09 15.20
CA VAL A 564 1.46 57.80 16.48
C VAL A 564 0.36 58.73 17.01
N ALA A 565 -0.76 58.13 17.46
CA ALA A 565 -1.53 58.60 18.61
C ALA A 565 -1.94 57.43 19.54
N SER A 566 -1.79 57.69 20.85
CA SER A 566 -1.79 56.80 22.01
C SER A 566 -3.16 56.68 22.70
N ALA A 567 -3.45 55.52 23.32
CA ALA A 567 -4.11 55.41 24.64
C ALA A 567 -4.02 53.98 25.23
N GLU A 568 -3.42 53.85 26.43
CA GLU A 568 -3.54 52.72 27.38
C GLU A 568 -4.71 52.98 28.38
N PRO A 569 -4.93 52.15 29.44
CA PRO A 569 -5.35 50.74 29.44
C PRO A 569 -6.62 50.54 30.30
N ALA A 570 -7.25 49.36 30.27
CA ALA A 570 -8.19 48.94 31.30
C ALA A 570 -8.10 47.44 31.58
N THR A 571 -7.79 47.12 32.84
CA THR A 571 -7.71 45.80 33.47
C THR A 571 -9.04 45.40 34.10
N VAL A 572 -9.54 44.16 33.88
CA VAL A 572 -10.31 43.26 34.80
C VAL A 572 -10.31 41.85 34.14
N VAL A 573 -9.50 40.88 34.57
CA VAL A 573 -9.73 39.74 35.51
C VAL A 573 -10.98 38.87 35.25
N GLU A 574 -10.70 37.60 34.89
CA GLU A 574 -11.44 36.33 34.98
C GLU A 574 -12.97 36.28 35.18
N GLU A 575 -13.66 35.51 34.33
CA GLU A 575 -14.41 34.32 34.79
C GLU A 575 -14.64 33.35 33.61
N ALA A 576 -14.23 32.10 33.81
CA ALA A 576 -14.44 30.97 32.92
C ALA A 576 -15.85 30.41 33.10
N GLU A 577 -16.61 30.31 32.00
CA GLU A 577 -17.63 29.29 31.74
C GLU A 577 -18.26 29.60 30.38
N THR A 578 -18.67 28.57 29.62
CA THR A 578 -19.29 28.58 28.28
C THR A 578 -18.36 28.49 27.06
N VAL A 579 -17.50 27.47 27.04
CA VAL A 579 -17.03 26.86 25.79
C VAL A 579 -17.51 25.41 25.77
N SER A 580 -18.79 25.18 25.45
CA SER A 580 -19.33 23.82 25.34
C SER A 580 -20.28 23.63 24.15
N GLU A 581 -20.56 24.66 23.34
CA GLU A 581 -21.52 24.56 22.23
C GLU A 581 -20.93 24.86 20.84
N THR A 582 -19.64 25.19 20.73
CA THR A 582 -18.96 25.40 19.43
C THR A 582 -18.04 24.25 19.00
N VAL A 583 -17.78 23.26 19.87
CA VAL A 583 -16.92 22.10 19.54
C VAL A 583 -17.66 21.06 18.67
N THR A 584 -18.99 21.06 18.68
CA THR A 584 -19.79 20.04 18.00
C THR A 584 -19.95 20.22 16.49
N GLN A 585 -19.36 21.25 15.88
CA GLN A 585 -19.45 21.49 14.43
C GLN A 585 -18.10 21.39 13.68
N ALA A 586 -16.96 21.29 14.39
CA ALA A 586 -15.64 21.10 13.80
C ALA A 586 -15.25 19.63 13.60
N ALA A 587 -15.87 18.70 14.34
CA ALA A 587 -15.59 17.26 14.27
C ALA A 587 -16.17 16.53 13.03
N SER A 588 -16.62 17.27 12.01
CA SER A 588 -17.27 16.71 10.81
C SER A 588 -16.37 16.73 9.56
N PHE A 589 -15.11 17.15 9.66
CA PHE A 589 -14.21 17.27 8.50
C PHE A 589 -12.93 16.42 8.55
N ASN A 590 -12.70 15.63 9.60
CA ASN A 590 -11.64 14.62 9.63
C ASN A 590 -12.21 13.31 10.17
N SER A 591 -12.62 12.41 9.29
CA SER A 591 -13.23 11.13 9.66
C SER A 591 -12.24 10.09 10.19
N ASN A 592 -10.93 10.36 10.11
CA ASN A 592 -9.90 9.54 10.75
C ASN A 592 -8.63 10.36 11.08
N PRO A 593 -8.40 10.77 12.35
CA PRO A 593 -7.18 11.47 12.73
C PRO A 593 -5.92 10.60 12.62
N GLN A 594 -6.03 9.28 12.56
CA GLN A 594 -4.88 8.38 12.41
C GLN A 594 -4.43 8.21 10.96
N LYS A 595 -5.15 8.81 9.99
CA LYS A 595 -4.75 8.81 8.58
C LYS A 595 -3.36 9.46 8.45
N ASP A 596 -2.47 8.81 7.71
CA ASP A 596 -1.09 9.22 7.44
C ASP A 596 -0.18 9.27 8.69
N MET A 597 -0.52 8.50 9.74
CA MET A 597 0.30 8.29 10.93
C MET A 597 0.77 6.83 11.01
N VAL A 598 1.95 6.63 11.58
CA VAL A 598 2.47 5.30 11.94
C VAL A 598 2.46 5.11 13.45
N GLU A 599 2.18 3.89 13.91
CA GLU A 599 2.33 3.54 15.32
C GLU A 599 3.82 3.39 15.67
N ILE A 600 4.24 4.13 16.67
CA ILE A 600 5.53 3.96 17.35
C ILE A 600 5.28 3.06 18.56
N PRO A 601 5.84 1.85 18.62
CA PRO A 601 5.62 0.93 19.73
C PRO A 601 6.23 1.49 21.02
N ALA A 602 5.68 1.09 22.16
CA ALA A 602 6.28 1.42 23.45
C ALA A 602 7.67 0.78 23.56
N GLY A 603 8.64 1.51 24.10
CA GLY A 603 9.99 0.98 24.20
C GLY A 603 10.95 1.86 24.97
N SER A 604 12.12 1.29 25.25
CA SER A 604 13.22 2.01 25.89
C SER A 604 14.34 2.27 24.89
N PHE A 605 14.97 3.43 25.00
CA PHE A 605 16.13 3.83 24.20
C PHE A 605 17.07 4.72 25.00
N LEU A 606 18.27 4.95 24.46
CA LEU A 606 19.23 5.89 25.02
C LEU A 606 18.99 7.27 24.44
N MET A 607 18.38 8.16 25.22
CA MET A 607 18.13 9.54 24.84
C MET A 607 19.39 10.40 25.06
N GLY A 608 19.77 11.16 24.04
CA GLY A 608 20.91 12.06 24.01
C GLY A 608 22.20 11.43 23.51
N SER A 609 23.28 12.21 23.56
CA SER A 609 24.59 11.79 23.06
C SER A 609 25.70 12.33 23.96
N ASN A 610 26.59 11.43 24.42
CA ASN A 610 27.77 11.81 25.18
C ASN A 610 28.89 12.44 24.32
N THR A 611 28.74 12.44 23.00
CA THR A 611 29.69 13.01 22.03
C THR A 611 29.15 14.21 21.26
N GLY A 612 27.88 14.55 21.45
CA GLY A 612 27.21 15.71 20.84
C GLY A 612 27.45 17.02 21.60
N GLU A 613 26.55 17.98 21.40
CA GLU A 613 26.61 19.26 22.10
C GLU A 613 26.34 19.12 23.62
N PRO A 614 26.77 20.10 24.45
CA PRO A 614 26.64 19.97 25.90
C PRO A 614 25.20 19.74 26.42
N ASP A 615 24.20 20.28 25.72
CA ASP A 615 22.78 20.14 26.06
C ASP A 615 22.15 18.81 25.60
N GLU A 616 22.92 17.95 24.93
CA GLU A 616 22.58 16.58 24.56
C GLU A 616 23.11 15.56 25.58
N THR A 617 23.80 16.03 26.63
CA THR A 617 24.42 15.20 27.67
C THR A 617 23.66 15.27 29.01
N PRO A 618 23.68 14.20 29.83
CA PRO A 618 24.20 12.87 29.52
C PRO A 618 23.25 12.06 28.65
N GLU A 619 23.80 11.11 27.91
CA GLU A 619 23.01 9.99 27.37
C GLU A 619 22.40 9.19 28.54
N HIS A 620 21.11 8.90 28.47
CA HIS A 620 20.38 8.24 29.55
C HIS A 620 19.22 7.39 29.02
N GLU A 621 18.87 6.33 29.74
CA GLU A 621 17.77 5.45 29.36
C GLU A 621 16.42 6.11 29.62
N VAL A 622 15.56 6.11 28.61
CA VAL A 622 14.20 6.63 28.63
C VAL A 622 13.26 5.57 28.08
N TYR A 623 12.10 5.40 28.69
CA TYR A 623 10.97 4.64 28.19
C TYR A 623 9.88 5.59 27.68
N VAL A 624 9.34 5.29 26.51
CA VAL A 624 8.15 5.96 25.96
C VAL A 624 7.03 4.94 25.75
N ASP A 625 5.80 5.31 26.04
CA ASP A 625 4.61 4.52 25.72
C ASP A 625 4.40 4.46 24.20
N SER A 626 3.49 3.60 23.75
CA SER A 626 3.11 3.56 22.34
C SER A 626 2.31 4.82 22.00
N PHE A 627 2.59 5.42 20.86
CA PHE A 627 1.89 6.58 20.32
C PHE A 627 1.88 6.51 18.79
N TYR A 628 1.03 7.30 18.15
CA TYR A 628 1.06 7.50 16.70
C TYR A 628 1.85 8.77 16.37
N MET A 629 2.60 8.78 15.27
CA MET A 629 3.24 10.00 14.74
C MET A 629 3.00 10.10 13.23
N ASP A 630 2.79 11.31 12.72
CA ASP A 630 2.68 11.56 11.29
C ASP A 630 3.91 11.01 10.55
N ILE A 631 3.71 10.37 9.39
CA ILE A 631 4.80 9.85 8.55
C ILE A 631 5.63 11.00 7.96
N TYR A 632 4.98 12.11 7.64
CA TYR A 632 5.54 13.29 6.97
C TYR A 632 5.36 14.57 7.80
N GLU A 633 6.07 15.63 7.45
CA GLU A 633 5.81 16.98 7.98
C GLU A 633 4.43 17.49 7.52
N ILE A 634 3.86 18.45 8.25
CA ILE A 634 2.60 19.09 7.89
C ILE A 634 2.76 19.80 6.55
N SER A 635 1.98 19.42 5.52
CA SER A 635 2.08 20.02 4.19
C SER A 635 1.37 21.38 4.08
N ASN A 636 1.70 22.13 3.02
CA ASN A 636 1.01 23.38 2.69
C ASN A 636 -0.49 23.16 2.49
N ALA A 637 -0.89 22.11 1.76
CA ALA A 637 -2.31 21.80 1.55
C ALA A 637 -3.04 21.54 2.86
N GLN A 638 -2.42 20.76 3.75
CA GLN A 638 -2.94 20.43 5.08
C GLN A 638 -3.12 21.69 5.95
N TYR A 639 -2.07 22.51 6.08
CA TYR A 639 -2.15 23.74 6.88
C TYR A 639 -3.15 24.74 6.29
N ARG A 640 -3.22 24.85 4.96
CA ARG A 640 -4.19 25.70 4.26
C ARG A 640 -5.63 25.26 4.53
N ALA A 641 -5.90 23.95 4.58
CA ALA A 641 -7.20 23.42 4.97
C ALA A 641 -7.59 23.83 6.40
N CYS A 642 -6.64 23.78 7.34
CA CYS A 642 -6.86 24.25 8.71
C CYS A 642 -7.18 25.76 8.77
N VAL A 643 -6.49 26.59 7.97
CA VAL A 643 -6.79 28.03 7.89
C VAL A 643 -8.18 28.28 7.30
N GLN A 644 -8.54 27.58 6.22
CA GLN A 644 -9.86 27.71 5.57
C GLN A 644 -11.00 27.29 6.51
N ALA A 645 -10.77 26.28 7.34
CA ALA A 645 -11.69 25.83 8.38
C ALA A 645 -11.73 26.78 9.61
N GLY A 646 -10.85 27.77 9.68
CA GLY A 646 -10.74 28.71 10.80
C GLY A 646 -10.05 28.13 12.05
N GLY A 647 -9.39 26.96 11.93
CA GLY A 647 -8.61 26.34 13.00
C GLY A 647 -7.20 26.92 13.15
N CYS A 648 -6.63 27.42 12.06
CA CYS A 648 -5.26 27.96 12.02
C CYS A 648 -5.22 29.42 11.56
N THR A 649 -4.13 30.12 11.88
CA THR A 649 -3.91 31.50 11.46
C THR A 649 -2.88 31.58 10.34
N GLN A 650 -3.12 32.53 9.43
CA GLN A 650 -2.20 32.85 8.34
C GLN A 650 -1.29 34.03 8.66
N ASN A 651 -1.69 34.84 9.64
CA ASN A 651 -0.95 36.04 10.03
C ASN A 651 0.39 35.59 10.63
N GLN A 652 1.49 36.22 10.19
CA GLN A 652 2.86 35.97 10.65
C GLN A 652 3.61 34.80 10.00
N LEU A 653 3.04 34.08 9.04
CA LEU A 653 3.84 33.12 8.26
C LEU A 653 4.82 33.86 7.35
N VAL A 654 6.04 33.35 7.28
CA VAL A 654 7.07 33.81 6.34
C VAL A 654 7.12 32.79 5.21
N ASP A 655 6.94 33.27 3.98
CA ASP A 655 6.97 32.44 2.77
C ASP A 655 8.42 32.06 2.41
N SER A 656 8.62 31.04 1.56
CA SER A 656 9.96 30.65 1.08
C SER A 656 10.75 31.87 0.59
N ALA A 657 12.05 31.88 0.87
CA ALA A 657 12.92 33.00 0.51
C ALA A 657 13.16 33.11 -1.00
N SER A 658 13.04 32.00 -1.73
CA SER A 658 13.32 31.92 -3.17
C SER A 658 12.08 31.61 -4.01
N ILE A 659 11.06 30.96 -3.43
CA ILE A 659 9.84 30.53 -4.13
C ILE A 659 8.72 31.52 -3.85
N SER A 660 8.29 32.25 -4.90
CA SER A 660 7.16 33.17 -4.80
C SER A 660 5.83 32.44 -4.63
N ASN A 661 5.00 32.88 -3.69
CA ASN A 661 3.65 32.36 -3.47
C ASN A 661 3.63 30.88 -3.03
N TYR A 662 4.73 30.37 -2.47
CA TYR A 662 4.93 28.97 -2.11
C TYR A 662 3.75 28.40 -1.30
N ARG A 663 3.27 29.14 -0.31
CA ARG A 663 2.19 28.70 0.57
C ARG A 663 0.82 28.54 -0.11
N ASP A 664 0.53 29.37 -1.12
CA ASP A 664 -0.79 29.49 -1.76
C ASP A 664 -0.82 28.96 -3.21
N ASP A 665 0.33 28.55 -3.75
CA ASP A 665 0.44 27.94 -5.08
C ASP A 665 0.24 26.42 -5.00
N PRO A 666 -0.74 25.84 -5.73
CA PRO A 666 -0.98 24.40 -5.76
C PRO A 666 0.22 23.53 -6.13
N ALA A 667 1.21 24.08 -6.87
CA ALA A 667 2.43 23.35 -7.21
C ALA A 667 3.24 22.92 -5.99
N TYR A 668 3.04 23.57 -4.84
CA TYR A 668 3.73 23.27 -3.58
C TYR A 668 2.80 22.69 -2.52
N ASP A 669 1.64 22.13 -2.92
CA ASP A 669 0.67 21.55 -1.99
C ASP A 669 1.26 20.40 -1.15
N ASN A 670 2.18 19.61 -1.74
CA ASN A 670 2.88 18.50 -1.09
C ASN A 670 4.20 18.89 -0.43
N TYR A 671 4.51 20.18 -0.29
CA TYR A 671 5.71 20.65 0.39
C TYR A 671 5.39 21.04 1.84
N PRO A 672 6.35 21.02 2.78
CA PRO A 672 6.08 21.29 4.19
C PRO A 672 5.66 22.75 4.42
N SER A 673 4.76 22.96 5.37
CA SER A 673 4.34 24.30 5.79
C SER A 673 5.49 24.99 6.54
N LEU A 674 6.01 26.07 5.95
CA LEU A 674 7.17 26.80 6.46
C LEU A 674 6.76 27.97 7.37
N GLY A 675 7.66 28.35 8.29
CA GLY A 675 7.52 29.57 9.07
C GLY A 675 6.34 29.55 10.03
N ILE A 676 5.83 28.36 10.38
CA ILE A 676 4.82 28.20 11.42
C ILE A 676 5.48 28.32 12.80
N THR A 677 4.89 29.14 13.66
CA THR A 677 5.32 29.26 15.07
C THR A 677 4.95 28.00 15.84
N TRP A 678 5.52 27.83 17.04
CA TRP A 678 5.16 26.72 17.93
C TRP A 678 3.66 26.73 18.26
N ASP A 679 3.09 27.92 18.52
CA ASP A 679 1.67 28.08 18.83
C ASP A 679 0.76 27.71 17.64
N GLN A 680 1.18 28.03 16.41
CA GLN A 680 0.47 27.64 15.19
C GLN A 680 0.54 26.13 14.95
N SER A 681 1.68 25.52 15.23
CA SER A 681 1.86 24.06 15.11
C SER A 681 0.97 23.32 16.11
N VAL A 682 0.89 23.78 17.35
CA VAL A 682 -0.07 23.25 18.35
C VAL A 682 -1.51 23.43 17.90
N ALA A 683 -1.88 24.62 17.40
CA ALA A 683 -3.24 24.87 16.92
C ALA A 683 -3.63 23.93 15.77
N TYR A 684 -2.70 23.70 14.83
CA TYR A 684 -2.90 22.75 13.74
C TYR A 684 -3.10 21.33 14.27
N CYS A 685 -2.18 20.82 15.08
CA CYS A 685 -2.29 19.45 15.58
C CYS A 685 -3.59 19.26 16.40
N GLN A 686 -3.96 20.22 17.24
CA GLN A 686 -5.24 20.18 17.97
C GLN A 686 -6.46 20.17 17.05
N TRP A 687 -6.45 21.01 16.00
CA TRP A 687 -7.52 21.04 15.00
C TRP A 687 -7.64 19.70 14.26
N ALA A 688 -6.50 19.06 13.98
CA ALA A 688 -6.44 17.75 13.34
C ALA A 688 -6.81 16.58 14.28
N GLY A 689 -7.04 16.83 15.58
CA GLY A 689 -7.31 15.79 16.58
C GLY A 689 -6.05 15.11 17.12
N LYS A 690 -4.89 15.76 16.99
CA LYS A 690 -3.54 15.31 17.34
C LYS A 690 -2.91 16.26 18.39
N ARG A 691 -1.62 16.09 18.68
CA ARG A 691 -0.74 16.98 19.48
C ARG A 691 0.64 17.10 18.83
N LEU A 692 1.52 17.93 19.35
CA LEU A 692 2.95 17.84 18.98
C LEU A 692 3.57 16.62 19.66
N PRO A 693 4.61 16.00 19.07
CA PRO A 693 5.39 15.00 19.78
C PRO A 693 6.18 15.64 20.92
N THR A 694 6.43 14.88 21.98
CA THR A 694 7.46 15.26 22.97
C THR A 694 8.84 15.14 22.34
N GLU A 695 9.83 15.80 22.94
CA GLU A 695 11.23 15.74 22.53
C GLU A 695 11.77 14.30 22.53
N ALA A 696 11.32 13.48 23.47
CA ALA A 696 11.73 12.08 23.58
C ALA A 696 11.01 11.17 22.60
N GLU A 697 9.71 11.38 22.38
CA GLU A 697 8.96 10.67 21.34
C GLU A 697 9.57 10.93 19.96
N TRP A 698 9.95 12.17 19.66
CA TRP A 698 10.58 12.51 18.38
C TRP A 698 11.92 11.81 18.20
N GLU A 699 12.80 11.86 19.20
CA GLU A 699 14.12 11.22 19.12
C GLU A 699 14.01 9.70 19.04
N TYR A 700 13.10 9.11 19.81
CA TYR A 700 12.80 7.69 19.72
C TYR A 700 12.28 7.33 18.34
N ALA A 701 11.31 8.08 17.81
CA ALA A 701 10.75 7.85 16.49
C ALA A 701 11.79 7.98 15.36
N ALA A 702 12.80 8.84 15.54
CA ALA A 702 13.88 9.04 14.59
C ALA A 702 14.96 7.94 14.68
N GLY A 703 15.43 7.60 15.88
CA GLY A 703 16.60 6.72 16.09
C GLY A 703 16.27 5.27 16.44
N GLY A 704 15.03 4.99 16.87
CA GLY A 704 14.58 3.67 17.30
C GLY A 704 15.28 3.14 18.57
N PRO A 705 14.99 1.89 18.97
CA PRO A 705 15.61 1.27 20.15
C PRO A 705 17.11 1.02 19.98
N ASP A 706 17.60 0.92 18.75
CA ASP A 706 19.03 0.74 18.42
C ASP A 706 19.83 2.05 18.51
N ASN A 707 19.16 3.18 18.80
CA ASN A 707 19.75 4.51 18.96
C ASN A 707 20.59 4.94 17.75
N PHE A 708 20.01 4.89 16.54
CA PHE A 708 20.69 5.34 15.35
C PHE A 708 21.06 6.81 15.43
N THR A 709 22.27 7.12 14.96
CA THR A 709 22.82 8.48 14.97
C THR A 709 22.06 9.41 14.01
N PHE A 710 21.63 8.88 12.86
CA PHE A 710 20.77 9.51 11.86
C PHE A 710 19.51 8.65 11.68
N PRO A 711 18.40 9.17 11.15
CA PRO A 711 17.18 8.38 10.99
C PRO A 711 17.39 7.06 10.22
N TRP A 712 18.19 7.12 9.16
CA TRP A 712 18.51 5.98 8.28
C TRP A 712 19.70 5.11 8.75
N GLY A 713 20.32 5.40 9.89
CA GLY A 713 21.43 4.60 10.40
C GLY A 713 22.55 5.41 11.05
N ASN A 714 23.76 4.86 11.06
CA ASN A 714 24.88 5.44 11.81
C ASN A 714 25.90 6.22 10.96
N ASP A 715 25.83 6.06 9.63
CA ASP A 715 26.70 6.75 8.69
C ASP A 715 25.92 7.87 7.99
N PHE A 716 26.50 9.07 7.97
CA PHE A 716 25.87 10.21 7.30
C PHE A 716 25.92 10.04 5.79
N VAL A 717 24.76 10.15 5.14
CA VAL A 717 24.60 10.13 3.69
C VAL A 717 23.78 11.37 3.33
N ALA A 718 24.41 12.38 2.75
CA ALA A 718 23.77 13.69 2.55
C ALA A 718 22.62 13.59 1.53
N GLU A 719 22.76 12.71 0.53
CA GLU A 719 21.82 12.45 -0.54
C GLU A 719 20.52 11.76 -0.07
N TYR A 720 20.48 11.27 1.17
CA TYR A 720 19.27 10.70 1.75
C TYR A 720 18.35 11.76 2.33
N SER A 721 18.72 13.04 2.31
CA SER A 721 17.91 14.14 2.86
C SER A 721 18.06 15.39 2.00
N ALA A 722 17.30 16.44 2.31
CA ALA A 722 17.49 17.76 1.70
C ALA A 722 18.81 18.47 2.10
N ALA A 723 19.79 17.77 2.71
CA ALA A 723 21.08 18.34 3.09
C ALA A 723 21.89 18.87 1.90
N VAL A 724 21.72 18.28 0.72
CA VAL A 724 22.38 18.69 -0.54
C VAL A 724 21.57 19.71 -1.35
N ASP A 725 20.36 20.03 -0.89
CA ASP A 725 19.41 20.87 -1.59
C ASP A 725 19.42 22.29 -1.03
N ASP A 726 19.53 23.28 -1.91
CA ASP A 726 19.53 24.69 -1.52
C ASP A 726 18.14 25.21 -1.10
N GLU A 727 17.10 24.38 -1.20
CA GLU A 727 15.70 24.72 -0.92
C GLU A 727 14.94 23.50 -0.36
N VAL A 728 13.74 23.78 0.18
CA VAL A 728 12.79 22.77 0.67
C VAL A 728 12.35 21.81 -0.45
N GLN A 729 12.06 20.57 -0.08
CA GLN A 729 11.60 19.51 -1.00
C GLN A 729 10.18 19.02 -0.64
N PRO A 730 9.47 18.35 -1.57
CA PRO A 730 8.21 17.66 -1.26
C PRO A 730 8.36 16.78 -0.04
N VAL A 731 7.34 16.64 0.80
CA VAL A 731 7.43 15.88 2.06
C VAL A 731 7.78 14.39 1.83
N ASP A 732 7.56 13.87 0.63
CA ASP A 732 7.85 12.49 0.19
C ASP A 732 9.08 12.35 -0.72
N ALA A 733 9.91 13.39 -0.87
CA ALA A 733 11.00 13.41 -1.86
C ALA A 733 12.10 12.34 -1.66
N TYR A 734 12.36 11.93 -0.42
CA TYR A 734 13.44 11.00 -0.08
C TYR A 734 12.88 9.68 0.45
N ALA A 735 12.62 8.73 -0.45
CA ALA A 735 12.25 7.37 -0.09
C ALA A 735 13.35 6.62 0.70
N THR A 736 14.57 7.15 0.75
CA THR A 736 15.71 6.62 1.52
C THR A 736 15.87 7.26 2.90
N ASP A 737 15.21 8.41 3.18
CA ASP A 737 15.13 8.98 4.53
C ASP A 737 14.08 8.21 5.33
N SER A 738 14.40 7.00 5.80
CA SER A 738 13.49 6.23 6.65
C SER A 738 14.05 6.14 8.04
N SER A 739 13.28 6.58 9.05
CA SER A 739 13.52 6.15 10.42
C SER A 739 13.26 4.63 10.57
N PRO A 740 13.68 3.99 11.68
CA PRO A 740 13.40 2.58 11.96
C PRO A 740 11.90 2.24 12.00
N PHE A 741 11.04 3.25 12.16
CA PHE A 741 9.59 3.11 12.19
C PHE A 741 8.90 3.63 10.93
N GLY A 742 9.66 3.94 9.86
CA GLY A 742 9.10 4.34 8.56
C GLY A 742 8.77 5.82 8.42
N LEU A 743 9.20 6.68 9.37
CA LEU A 743 9.00 8.12 9.27
C LEU A 743 9.98 8.71 8.27
N ARG A 744 9.50 9.68 7.50
CA ARG A 744 10.25 10.34 6.43
C ARG A 744 10.64 11.75 6.83
N GLN A 745 11.79 12.19 6.33
CA GLN A 745 12.29 13.57 6.52
C GLN A 745 12.50 13.97 7.98
N MET A 746 12.76 12.97 8.83
CA MET A 746 13.20 13.20 10.21
C MET A 746 14.61 13.81 10.26
N GLY A 747 15.39 13.68 9.18
CA GLY A 747 16.77 14.11 9.08
C GLY A 747 16.98 15.12 7.97
N GLY A 748 16.25 16.23 7.95
CA GLY A 748 16.50 17.35 7.06
C GLY A 748 15.23 18.09 6.71
N ASN A 749 15.18 18.67 5.51
CA ASN A 749 14.07 19.47 5.00
C ASN A 749 13.73 20.68 5.88
N VAL A 750 12.97 20.50 6.95
CA VAL A 750 12.63 21.56 7.89
C VAL A 750 12.85 21.11 9.33
N GLY A 751 13.22 22.05 10.18
CA GLY A 751 13.30 21.79 11.61
C GLY A 751 11.90 21.60 12.19
N GLU A 752 11.69 20.57 13.01
CA GLU A 752 10.35 20.20 13.47
C GLU A 752 10.12 20.57 14.93
N TRP A 753 9.11 21.40 15.20
CA TRP A 753 8.72 21.76 16.57
C TRP A 753 8.30 20.54 17.41
N VAL A 754 8.75 20.49 18.66
CA VAL A 754 8.31 19.51 19.68
C VAL A 754 7.60 20.21 20.85
N GLU A 755 6.88 19.46 21.68
CA GLU A 755 6.04 19.99 22.76
C GLU A 755 6.85 20.64 23.91
N ASP A 756 8.07 20.17 24.14
CA ASP A 756 8.88 20.49 25.31
C ASP A 756 9.24 21.97 25.47
N ILE A 757 9.38 22.39 26.72
CA ILE A 757 10.11 23.61 27.09
C ILE A 757 11.60 23.27 27.08
N TYR A 758 12.39 24.07 26.37
CA TYR A 758 13.83 23.87 26.32
C TYR A 758 14.48 24.19 27.68
N ASP A 759 15.24 23.21 28.20
CA ASP A 759 16.21 23.39 29.28
C ASP A 759 17.47 22.60 28.95
N ALA A 760 18.61 23.29 28.94
CA ALA A 760 19.93 22.71 28.66
C ALA A 760 20.34 21.64 29.69
N ASN A 761 19.72 21.61 30.88
CA ASN A 761 20.01 20.61 31.92
C ASN A 761 18.90 19.55 32.06
N PHE A 762 17.92 19.52 31.14
CA PHE A 762 16.79 18.60 31.24
C PHE A 762 17.26 17.14 31.28
N TYR A 763 18.18 16.74 30.40
CA TYR A 763 18.64 15.35 30.30
C TYR A 763 19.29 14.84 31.61
N ALA A 764 19.97 15.71 32.36
CA ALA A 764 20.56 15.34 33.65
C ALA A 764 19.52 15.05 34.75
N ASN A 765 18.27 15.50 34.58
CA ASN A 765 17.18 15.36 35.54
C ASN A 765 15.90 14.79 34.92
N SER A 766 15.99 14.23 33.72
CA SER A 766 14.86 13.73 32.95
C SER A 766 14.21 12.54 33.68
N PRO A 767 12.86 12.46 33.74
CA PRO A 767 12.19 11.27 34.23
C PRO A 767 12.42 10.09 33.27
N ALA A 768 12.43 8.88 33.81
CA ALA A 768 12.73 7.67 33.03
C ALA A 768 11.57 7.19 32.16
N GLU A 769 10.34 7.63 32.41
CA GLU A 769 9.14 7.19 31.68
C GLU A 769 8.42 8.43 31.13
N ASN A 770 8.14 8.44 29.83
CA ASN A 770 7.46 9.49 29.09
C ASN A 770 7.91 10.92 29.44
N PRO A 771 9.21 11.24 29.29
CA PRO A 771 9.71 12.56 29.65
C PRO A 771 9.12 13.65 28.76
N LEU A 772 8.54 14.64 29.43
CA LEU A 772 8.05 15.88 28.85
C LEU A 772 8.43 17.03 29.78
N ASN A 773 9.22 17.97 29.30
CA ASN A 773 9.56 19.16 30.07
C ASN A 773 8.47 20.24 29.97
N THR A 774 7.73 20.44 31.05
CA THR A 774 6.75 21.52 31.21
C THR A 774 7.23 22.65 32.13
N VAL A 775 8.50 22.61 32.57
CA VAL A 775 9.05 23.54 33.56
C VAL A 775 10.14 24.41 32.93
N GLY A 776 9.98 25.73 33.02
CA GLY A 776 10.96 26.70 32.52
C GLY A 776 10.30 27.97 31.99
N ASP A 777 11.00 28.68 31.11
CA ASP A 777 10.41 29.79 30.37
C ASP A 777 9.58 29.21 29.20
N PRO A 778 8.24 29.39 29.18
CA PRO A 778 7.39 28.83 28.12
C PRO A 778 7.64 29.44 26.75
N ASN A 779 8.43 30.51 26.66
CA ASN A 779 8.89 31.06 25.37
C ASN A 779 10.11 30.33 24.83
N GLN A 780 10.85 29.57 25.66
CA GLN A 780 11.99 28.78 25.20
C GLN A 780 11.50 27.39 24.80
N ARG A 781 11.44 27.14 23.50
CA ARG A 781 11.08 25.87 22.87
C ARG A 781 12.29 25.31 22.13
N LEU A 782 12.14 24.15 21.51
CA LEU A 782 13.12 23.64 20.58
C LEU A 782 12.46 22.94 19.40
N HIS A 783 13.25 22.74 18.35
CA HIS A 783 12.92 21.87 17.23
C HIS A 783 14.03 20.84 17.01
N ARG A 784 13.73 19.83 16.18
CA ARG A 784 14.59 18.68 15.87
C ARG A 784 14.82 18.53 14.37
N GLY A 785 15.65 17.55 13.95
CA GLY A 785 15.76 17.05 12.57
C GLY A 785 16.70 17.78 11.61
N GLY A 786 17.05 19.04 11.87
CA GLY A 786 17.89 19.83 10.97
C GLY A 786 17.07 20.59 9.93
N THR A 787 17.64 20.91 8.77
CA THR A 787 16.99 21.68 7.69
C THR A 787 17.65 21.37 6.35
N PHE A 788 17.06 21.77 5.24
CA PHE A 788 17.71 21.79 3.93
C PHE A 788 18.99 22.66 3.92
N GLY A 789 19.90 22.40 2.97
CA GLY A 789 21.00 23.30 2.60
C GLY A 789 22.22 23.29 3.51
N SER A 790 22.47 22.22 4.26
CA SER A 790 23.67 22.06 5.08
C SER A 790 24.27 20.66 4.91
N THR A 791 25.53 20.55 4.49
CA THR A 791 26.22 19.25 4.43
C THR A 791 26.94 18.89 5.74
N ASP A 792 26.72 19.65 6.81
CA ASP A 792 27.29 19.34 8.13
C ASP A 792 26.43 18.29 8.84
N ALA A 793 26.95 17.06 8.88
CA ALA A 793 26.29 15.90 9.49
C ALA A 793 25.76 16.17 10.91
N SER A 794 26.43 17.02 11.70
CA SER A 794 26.01 17.30 13.09
C SER A 794 24.61 17.92 13.20
N TYR A 795 24.05 18.49 12.12
CA TYR A 795 22.71 19.07 12.13
C TYR A 795 21.59 18.03 12.07
N TYR A 796 21.89 16.83 11.57
CA TYR A 796 20.91 15.79 11.25
C TYR A 796 20.93 14.63 12.25
N THR A 797 21.73 14.74 13.31
CA THR A 797 21.77 13.68 14.32
C THR A 797 20.46 13.66 15.10
N THR A 798 19.96 12.46 15.39
CA THR A 798 18.70 12.25 16.13
C THR A 798 18.72 12.94 17.49
N SER A 799 19.89 13.04 18.13
CA SER A 799 20.11 13.72 19.42
C SER A 799 20.15 15.25 19.36
N ARG A 800 20.26 15.85 18.17
CA ARG A 800 20.54 17.29 18.05
C ARG A 800 19.36 18.13 18.55
N ARG A 801 19.65 19.18 19.32
CA ARG A 801 18.65 20.09 19.91
C ARG A 801 18.84 21.52 19.39
N PHE A 802 17.77 22.12 18.88
CA PHE A 802 17.81 23.49 18.37
C PHE A 802 16.88 24.43 19.16
N PRO A 803 17.39 25.11 20.21
CA PRO A 803 16.57 26.01 21.01
C PRO A 803 16.14 27.26 20.24
N ARG A 804 14.86 27.63 20.37
CA ARG A 804 14.23 28.77 19.71
C ARG A 804 13.18 29.44 20.58
N ASP A 805 12.86 30.68 20.24
CA ASP A 805 11.71 31.35 20.83
C ASP A 805 10.41 30.80 20.22
N ARG A 806 9.37 30.56 21.03
CA ARG A 806 8.07 30.03 20.58
C ARG A 806 7.44 30.84 19.44
N ALA A 807 7.74 32.14 19.37
CA ALA A 807 7.21 33.07 18.38
C ALA A 807 8.10 33.20 17.13
N ASP A 808 9.21 32.46 17.06
CA ASP A 808 10.05 32.47 15.87
C ASP A 808 9.35 31.75 14.71
N SER A 809 9.43 32.33 13.52
CA SER A 809 8.70 31.93 12.32
C SER A 809 9.69 31.80 11.15
N LYS A 810 10.77 31.03 11.35
CA LYS A 810 11.81 30.86 10.33
C LYS A 810 11.31 29.97 9.19
N VAL A 811 11.69 30.32 7.95
CA VAL A 811 11.27 29.60 6.74
C VAL A 811 11.80 28.16 6.68
N TRP A 812 12.77 27.81 7.53
CA TRP A 812 13.32 26.46 7.66
C TRP A 812 12.78 25.71 8.88
N ILE A 813 11.66 26.15 9.45
CA ILE A 813 11.02 25.48 10.59
C ILE A 813 9.56 25.17 10.22
N GLY A 814 9.19 23.91 10.40
CA GLY A 814 7.87 23.34 10.26
C GLY A 814 7.50 22.53 11.52
N ALA A 815 6.64 21.52 11.35
CA ALA A 815 6.27 20.60 12.42
C ALA A 815 5.64 19.32 11.84
N ARG A 816 5.54 18.29 12.67
CA ARG A 816 4.70 17.11 12.49
C ARG A 816 3.89 16.85 13.76
N CYS A 817 2.80 16.10 13.66
CA CYS A 817 1.95 15.78 14.81
C CYS A 817 2.15 14.35 15.33
N ALA A 818 1.74 14.13 16.58
CA ALA A 818 1.64 12.86 17.26
C ALA A 818 0.27 12.70 17.93
N MET A 819 -0.10 11.48 18.33
CA MET A 819 -1.37 11.16 18.98
C MET A 819 -1.18 9.99 19.95
N ASP A 820 -1.82 10.06 21.12
CA ASP A 820 -1.77 8.98 22.11
C ASP A 820 -2.50 7.72 21.60
N LYS A 821 -2.01 6.53 21.97
CA LYS A 821 -2.65 5.24 21.66
C LYS A 821 -3.58 4.75 22.78
#